data_AF-A0A1E3QXW1-F1
#
_entry.id   AF-A0A1E3QXW1-F1
#
_cell.length_a   1.000
_cell.length_b   1.000
_cell.length_c   1.000
_cell.angle_alpha   90.00
_cell.angle_beta   90.00
_cell.angle_gamma   90.00
#
_symmetry.space_group_name_H-M   'P 1'
#
loop_
_entity.id
_entity.type
_entity.pdbx_description
1 polymer ?
#
loop_
_entity_poly.entity_id
_entity_poly.type
_entity_poly.pdbx_seq_one_letter_code
_entity_poly.pdbx_strand_id
1 'polypeptide(L)'
;MSFPPQNPTFRTGSVASVSSNATVVPAPKKQKPYYYHQLFNKVLRQRLRYFDRVSVVLALVVSLLLNLPTGGFWSYLLLVPVKTAALWLGFHLIKSSREIHVRVDYMPYKTLAGRLSGELLNWNFVSVIIGFAISSCIYYLFVYLSFDSFPLAIETKTRGKALVNDELVYYMFFVGFSSVVYSARHVALDLNRLRFKYAVARVNPQSVYMDQWGKFLRNAVVISTVTTFMAPVVYFFTRFLIYRTSLVPLLVLGYSTAIPPFKISFGLFTRLFANSVILTFCWELLNHFFNVYAQVGCLDGKKPLSTFSNDPINTLLTGLRDKNALVRLTAFQELAFLATAEDRKLREPFYIAHNKSNYVWLAILQECSAVVKETCKSITSRPKVPEIQTTDTFEKTSPASIFGNAKPASTNSVLDSLNVDLRSRSVTPPTANRDFYVRQPTKTRSEQLKESLQRIKEEDLSPAQSFLKSAYTQAQALYTTYYKNFLHTAVGYPFRQTVTLDVESRVVNATNFGNALIAMSYLTWNALDEDSQGIVSGSLTDVLVLLEKAISACAEYVDHPPKNLYKPLSGDVQATGMAVLHDLAMECFFQLTVKYNEYLNDLLLPPDVFRLAKLTIDNAIADQQQQMREKAAAGDLTMEI
;
A
#
# COMPACT_ATOMS: atom_id res chain seq x y z
N MET A 1 107.34 -21.39 30.02
CA MET A 1 107.15 -21.22 28.57
C MET A 1 105.80 -20.54 28.39
N SER A 2 105.59 -19.23 28.54
CA SER A 2 106.34 -18.02 28.13
C SER A 2 106.62 -17.93 26.63
N PHE A 3 106.14 -16.79 26.06
CA PHE A 3 106.40 -16.15 24.76
C PHE A 3 105.34 -16.30 23.62
N PRO A 4 105.12 -15.24 22.79
CA PRO A 4 103.86 -14.48 22.73
C PRO A 4 103.38 -14.20 21.27
N PRO A 5 103.07 -12.95 20.84
CA PRO A 5 101.77 -12.24 20.80
C PRO A 5 101.28 -11.99 19.35
N GLN A 6 100.14 -11.30 19.18
CA GLN A 6 100.01 -10.11 18.31
C GLN A 6 98.55 -9.62 18.20
N ASN A 7 98.31 -8.38 18.64
CA ASN A 7 97.27 -7.51 18.08
C ASN A 7 97.72 -7.03 16.68
N PRO A 8 96.78 -6.67 15.80
CA PRO A 8 96.68 -5.25 15.49
C PRO A 8 95.25 -4.72 15.41
N THR A 9 95.21 -3.42 15.64
CA THR A 9 94.07 -2.50 15.65
C THR A 9 93.62 -2.07 14.24
N PHE A 10 92.44 -1.43 14.21
CA PHE A 10 91.90 -0.54 13.17
C PHE A 10 91.34 -1.13 11.86
N ARG A 11 90.00 -1.09 11.72
CA ARG A 11 89.33 0.01 10.98
C ARG A 11 87.82 0.01 11.19
N THR A 12 87.32 1.20 11.47
CA THR A 12 85.91 1.59 11.57
C THR A 12 85.22 1.46 10.20
N GLY A 13 84.21 0.59 10.13
CA GLY A 13 83.26 0.51 9.04
C GLY A 13 81.85 0.70 9.60
N SER A 14 81.30 1.89 9.38
CA SER A 14 79.90 2.23 9.65
C SER A 14 78.98 1.24 8.92
N VAL A 15 78.34 0.34 9.66
CA VAL A 15 77.23 -0.47 9.13
C VAL A 15 75.97 0.37 9.32
N ALA A 16 75.50 0.91 8.21
CA ALA A 16 74.21 1.57 8.09
C ALA A 16 73.11 0.62 8.60
N SER A 17 72.35 1.11 9.57
CA SER A 17 71.09 0.53 9.99
C SER A 17 70.13 0.52 8.81
N VAL A 18 69.92 -0.67 8.24
CA VAL A 18 68.82 -0.93 7.32
C VAL A 18 67.53 -0.80 8.12
N SER A 19 66.90 0.39 8.06
CA SER A 19 65.54 0.57 8.55
C SER A 19 64.62 -0.20 7.61
N SER A 20 63.98 -1.23 8.15
CA SER A 20 62.90 -1.93 7.49
C SER A 20 61.71 -0.99 7.39
N ASN A 21 61.59 -0.28 6.27
CA ASN A 21 60.37 0.40 5.87
C ASN A 21 59.31 -0.67 5.56
N ALA A 22 58.67 -1.18 6.61
CA ALA A 22 57.39 -1.85 6.51
C ALA A 22 56.40 -0.84 5.93
N THR A 23 56.11 -0.97 4.65
CA THR A 23 55.03 -0.27 3.98
C THR A 23 53.74 -0.71 4.66
N VAL A 24 53.29 0.08 5.62
CA VAL A 24 51.98 -0.05 6.26
C VAL A 24 50.95 0.05 5.14
N VAL A 25 50.47 -1.09 4.66
CA VAL A 25 49.32 -1.15 3.76
C VAL A 25 48.18 -0.48 4.52
N PRO A 26 47.63 0.65 4.03
CA PRO A 26 46.55 1.32 4.72
C PRO A 26 45.39 0.34 4.82
N ALA A 27 44.94 0.06 6.05
CA ALA A 27 43.79 -0.79 6.31
C ALA A 27 42.64 -0.37 5.38
N PRO A 28 41.93 -1.32 4.73
CA PRO A 28 40.86 -0.99 3.82
C PRO A 28 39.88 -0.06 4.54
N LYS A 29 39.69 1.15 3.99
CA LYS A 29 38.74 2.12 4.53
C LYS A 29 37.42 1.39 4.74
N LYS A 30 36.97 1.25 5.99
CA LYS A 30 35.68 0.64 6.33
C LYS A 30 34.60 1.37 5.51
N GLN A 31 34.15 0.73 4.44
CA GLN A 31 33.14 1.31 3.57
C GLN A 31 31.84 1.40 4.38
N LYS A 32 31.16 2.54 4.30
CA LYS A 32 29.89 2.71 4.99
C LYS A 32 28.90 1.65 4.48
N PRO A 33 28.11 1.02 5.36
CA PRO A 33 27.11 0.05 4.92
C PRO A 33 26.11 0.73 3.98
N TYR A 34 25.83 0.09 2.85
CA TYR A 34 24.80 0.54 1.91
C TYR A 34 23.43 0.10 2.42
N TYR A 35 22.48 1.03 2.48
CA TYR A 35 21.09 0.74 2.84
C TYR A 35 20.26 0.56 1.57
N TYR A 36 19.34 -0.41 1.58
CA TYR A 36 18.47 -0.70 0.43
C TYR A 36 17.68 0.53 -0.03
N HIS A 37 17.17 1.33 0.92
CA HIS A 37 16.45 2.58 0.65
C HIS A 37 17.21 3.53 -0.28
N GLN A 38 18.53 3.64 -0.11
CA GLN A 38 19.36 4.55 -0.92
C GLN A 38 19.50 4.06 -2.35
N LEU A 39 19.68 2.74 -2.54
CA LEU A 39 19.72 2.10 -3.85
C LEU A 39 18.38 2.23 -4.55
N PHE A 40 17.29 1.92 -3.85
CA PHE A 40 15.93 2.05 -4.35
C PHE A 40 15.65 3.49 -4.81
N ASN A 41 15.89 4.50 -3.97
CA ASN A 41 15.66 5.90 -4.33
C ASN A 41 16.54 6.38 -5.49
N LYS A 42 17.74 5.83 -5.64
CA LYS A 42 18.61 6.13 -6.80
C LYS A 42 17.99 5.59 -8.08
N VAL A 43 17.59 4.32 -8.07
CA VAL A 43 16.97 3.64 -9.22
C VAL A 43 15.59 4.26 -9.55
N LEU A 44 14.77 4.55 -8.54
CA LEU A 44 13.47 5.21 -8.73
C LEU A 44 13.63 6.59 -9.37
N ARG A 45 14.56 7.41 -8.89
CA ARG A 45 14.84 8.72 -9.52
C ARG A 45 15.32 8.56 -10.96
N GLN A 46 16.15 7.56 -11.25
CA GLN A 46 16.58 7.28 -12.63
C GLN A 46 15.41 6.89 -13.53
N ARG A 47 14.49 6.05 -13.05
CA ARG A 47 13.27 5.67 -13.78
C ARG A 47 12.35 6.88 -14.00
N LEU A 48 12.18 7.73 -12.99
CA LEU A 48 11.35 8.93 -13.06
C LEU A 48 11.95 10.06 -13.93
N ARG A 49 13.22 9.97 -14.35
CA ARG A 49 13.75 10.87 -15.40
C ARG A 49 13.10 10.62 -16.76
N TYR A 50 12.68 9.38 -17.03
CA TYR A 50 11.94 9.08 -18.26
C TYR A 50 10.56 9.73 -18.25
N PHE A 51 9.90 9.77 -17.09
CA PHE A 51 8.69 10.55 -16.90
C PHE A 51 8.92 12.03 -17.24
N ASP A 52 10.02 12.64 -16.75
CA ASP A 52 10.32 14.05 -17.04
C ASP A 52 10.54 14.29 -18.55
N ARG A 53 11.18 13.36 -19.26
CA ARG A 53 11.35 13.47 -20.72
C ARG A 53 10.00 13.42 -21.43
N VAL A 54 9.12 12.49 -21.03
CA VAL A 54 7.78 12.36 -21.61
C VAL A 54 6.92 13.57 -21.29
N SER A 55 7.04 14.15 -20.09
CA SER A 55 6.28 15.36 -19.72
C SER A 55 6.74 16.58 -20.52
N VAL A 56 8.03 16.72 -20.87
CA VAL A 56 8.53 17.75 -21.79
C VAL A 56 7.91 17.60 -23.17
N VAL A 57 7.89 16.37 -23.72
CA VAL A 57 7.28 16.10 -25.04
C VAL A 57 5.78 16.42 -25.01
N LEU A 58 5.08 16.01 -23.96
CA LEU A 58 3.66 16.33 -23.79
C LEU A 58 3.42 17.85 -23.70
N ALA A 59 4.25 18.57 -22.93
CA ALA A 59 4.17 20.02 -22.81
C ALA A 59 4.42 20.71 -24.15
N LEU A 60 5.34 20.21 -24.97
CA LEU A 60 5.60 20.71 -26.32
C LEU A 60 4.37 20.53 -27.22
N VAL A 61 3.79 19.33 -27.25
CA VAL A 61 2.59 19.03 -28.04
C VAL A 61 1.43 19.93 -27.63
N VAL A 62 1.18 20.07 -26.33
CA VAL A 62 0.12 20.96 -25.81
C VAL A 62 0.39 22.43 -26.15
N SER A 63 1.64 22.88 -26.03
CA SER A 63 2.05 24.23 -26.41
C SER A 63 1.78 24.51 -27.90
N LEU A 64 2.06 23.55 -28.77
CA LEU A 64 1.74 23.64 -30.20
C LEU A 64 0.22 23.68 -30.43
N LEU A 65 -0.55 22.81 -29.77
CA LEU A 65 -2.01 22.77 -29.86
C LEU A 65 -2.67 24.09 -29.44
N LEU A 66 -2.17 24.73 -28.37
CA LEU A 66 -2.68 26.00 -27.89
C LEU A 66 -2.39 27.19 -28.83
N ASN A 67 -1.37 27.07 -29.70
CA ASN A 67 -1.01 28.14 -30.65
C ASN A 67 -1.65 27.98 -32.04
N LEU A 68 -2.22 26.80 -32.36
CA LEU A 68 -2.91 26.55 -33.63
C LEU A 68 -3.94 27.63 -34.02
N PRO A 69 -4.81 28.13 -33.12
CA PRO A 69 -5.85 29.08 -33.50
C PRO A 69 -5.36 30.53 -33.64
N THR A 70 -4.18 30.88 -33.13
CA THR A 70 -3.74 32.29 -32.97
C THR A 70 -2.40 32.62 -33.62
N GLY A 71 -1.65 31.63 -34.10
CA GLY A 71 -0.22 31.80 -34.38
C GLY A 71 0.15 32.29 -35.78
N GLY A 72 0.89 33.40 -35.86
CA GLY A 72 1.82 33.70 -36.96
C GLY A 72 3.19 33.06 -36.73
N PHE A 73 4.03 32.94 -37.77
CA PHE A 73 5.35 32.25 -37.71
C PHE A 73 6.21 32.64 -36.49
N TRP A 74 6.29 33.93 -36.16
CA TRP A 74 7.07 34.45 -35.03
C TRP A 74 6.56 34.01 -33.66
N SER A 75 5.24 33.80 -33.52
CA SER A 75 4.66 33.30 -32.28
C SER A 75 5.06 31.84 -32.02
N TYR A 76 5.19 31.03 -33.09
CA TYR A 76 5.65 29.65 -32.97
C TYR A 76 7.13 29.57 -32.55
N LEU A 77 7.98 30.45 -33.07
CA LEU A 77 9.41 30.41 -32.77
C LEU A 77 9.74 30.87 -31.34
N LEU A 78 9.14 31.97 -30.88
CA LEU A 78 9.49 32.59 -29.59
C LEU A 78 8.59 32.15 -28.43
N LEU A 79 7.29 31.95 -28.67
CA LEU A 79 6.32 31.72 -27.59
C LEU A 79 6.21 30.24 -27.21
N VAL A 80 6.41 29.32 -28.17
CA VAL A 80 6.30 27.87 -27.93
C VAL A 80 7.31 27.36 -26.90
N PRO A 81 8.61 27.74 -26.93
CA PRO A 81 9.57 27.29 -25.92
C PRO A 81 9.21 27.78 -24.51
N VAL A 82 8.79 29.04 -24.38
CA VAL A 82 8.39 29.64 -23.10
C VAL A 82 7.14 28.95 -22.54
N LYS A 83 6.11 28.77 -23.38
CA LYS A 83 4.90 28.00 -23.05
C LYS A 83 5.24 26.57 -22.63
N THR A 84 6.13 25.91 -23.37
CA THR A 84 6.56 24.54 -23.08
C THR A 84 7.25 24.44 -21.72
N ALA A 85 8.18 25.36 -21.42
CA ALA A 85 8.88 25.37 -20.14
C ALA A 85 7.94 25.61 -18.95
N ALA A 86 6.98 26.54 -19.09
CA ALA A 86 6.00 26.84 -18.07
C ALA A 86 5.00 25.68 -17.87
N LEU A 87 4.46 25.10 -18.95
CA LEU A 87 3.60 23.92 -18.88
C LEU A 87 4.33 22.72 -18.27
N TRP A 88 5.60 22.51 -18.65
CA TRP A 88 6.44 21.48 -18.05
C TRP A 88 6.62 21.68 -16.54
N LEU A 89 6.82 22.93 -16.07
CA LEU A 89 6.86 23.22 -14.64
C LEU A 89 5.55 22.81 -13.94
N GLY A 90 4.40 23.12 -14.55
CA GLY A 90 3.09 22.66 -14.05
C GLY A 90 2.99 21.14 -13.96
N PHE A 91 3.46 20.41 -14.98
CA PHE A 91 3.48 18.95 -14.99
C PHE A 91 4.49 18.36 -13.99
N HIS A 92 5.62 19.03 -13.78
CA HIS A 92 6.61 18.63 -12.79
C HIS A 92 6.07 18.77 -11.36
N LEU A 93 5.27 19.80 -11.07
CA LEU A 93 4.61 19.94 -9.77
C LEU A 93 3.64 18.80 -9.47
N ILE A 94 2.93 18.30 -10.49
CA ILE A 94 2.08 17.11 -10.34
C ILE A 94 2.93 15.90 -9.95
N LYS A 95 4.06 15.69 -10.63
CA LYS A 95 5.00 14.63 -10.28
C LYS A 95 5.51 14.76 -8.84
N SER A 96 5.92 15.95 -8.41
CA SER A 96 6.36 16.18 -7.03
C SER A 96 5.24 15.87 -6.02
N SER A 97 4.01 16.29 -6.32
CA SER A 97 2.84 15.93 -5.50
C SER A 97 2.63 14.42 -5.45
N ARG A 98 2.83 13.71 -6.56
CA ARG A 98 2.74 12.25 -6.63
C ARG A 98 3.83 11.55 -5.82
N GLU A 99 5.07 12.00 -5.88
CA GLU A 99 6.20 11.41 -5.13
C GLU A 99 5.98 11.49 -3.62
N ILE A 100 5.39 12.58 -3.12
CA ILE A 100 5.11 12.77 -1.69
C ILE A 100 4.00 11.84 -1.19
N HIS A 101 2.96 11.64 -2.00
CA HIS A 101 1.73 10.93 -1.58
C HIS A 101 1.62 9.52 -2.14
N VAL A 102 2.69 8.98 -2.75
CA VAL A 102 2.66 7.62 -3.29
C VAL A 102 2.46 6.61 -2.16
N ARG A 103 1.50 5.70 -2.36
CA ARG A 103 1.19 4.63 -1.40
C ARG A 103 1.14 3.30 -2.11
N VAL A 104 1.33 2.23 -1.35
CA VAL A 104 1.11 0.86 -1.86
C VAL A 104 0.07 0.12 -1.02
N ASP A 105 -0.03 0.49 0.25
CA ASP A 105 -0.98 -0.08 1.19
C ASP A 105 -2.44 0.26 0.85
N TYR A 106 -3.33 -0.67 1.17
CA TYR A 106 -4.76 -0.47 1.18
C TYR A 106 -5.17 0.41 2.36
N MET A 107 -6.29 1.12 2.18
CA MET A 107 -6.81 2.00 3.22
C MET A 107 -7.55 1.20 4.30
N PRO A 108 -7.45 1.57 5.58
CA PRO A 108 -8.09 0.84 6.68
C PRO A 108 -9.62 1.09 6.80
N TYR A 109 -10.25 1.71 5.80
CA TYR A 109 -11.66 2.09 5.85
C TYR A 109 -12.57 0.98 5.33
N LYS A 110 -13.60 0.64 6.11
CA LYS A 110 -14.58 -0.42 5.76
C LYS A 110 -15.74 0.06 4.88
N THR A 111 -15.92 1.38 4.74
CA THR A 111 -17.01 1.99 3.96
C THR A 111 -16.44 2.99 2.97
N LEU A 112 -17.12 3.20 1.84
CA LEU A 112 -16.73 4.21 0.86
C LEU A 112 -16.89 5.62 1.43
N ALA A 113 -17.95 5.87 2.21
CA ALA A 113 -18.17 7.15 2.87
C ALA A 113 -17.02 7.49 3.81
N GLY A 114 -16.62 6.55 4.67
CA GLY A 114 -15.48 6.74 5.57
C GLY A 114 -14.17 6.96 4.82
N ARG A 115 -13.97 6.25 3.70
CA ARG A 115 -12.84 6.46 2.79
C ARG A 115 -12.82 7.86 2.20
N LEU A 116 -13.95 8.30 1.64
CA LEU A 116 -14.06 9.62 1.01
C LEU A 116 -13.90 10.74 2.05
N SER A 117 -14.59 10.66 3.19
CA SER A 117 -14.53 11.68 4.22
C SER A 117 -13.14 11.74 4.87
N GLY A 118 -12.53 10.59 5.15
CA GLY A 118 -11.21 10.52 5.76
C GLY A 118 -10.11 11.06 4.85
N GLU A 119 -10.20 10.80 3.55
CA GLU A 119 -9.18 11.25 2.61
C GLU A 119 -9.39 12.70 2.14
N LEU A 120 -10.64 13.14 1.89
CA LEU A 120 -10.91 14.52 1.47
C LEU A 120 -10.70 15.54 2.60
N LEU A 121 -10.78 15.11 3.87
CA LEU A 121 -10.51 15.99 5.01
C LEU A 121 -9.02 15.97 5.44
N ASN A 122 -8.20 15.13 4.81
CA ASN A 122 -6.79 15.00 5.18
C ASN A 122 -5.96 16.18 4.67
N TRP A 123 -4.90 16.55 5.39
CA TRP A 123 -3.92 17.55 4.93
C TRP A 123 -3.24 17.15 3.62
N ASN A 124 -3.13 15.85 3.35
CA ASN A 124 -2.66 15.32 2.08
C ASN A 124 -3.56 15.70 0.89
N PHE A 125 -4.85 15.98 1.11
CA PHE A 125 -5.72 16.46 0.05
C PHE A 125 -5.40 17.90 -0.33
N VAL A 126 -5.09 18.74 0.66
CA VAL A 126 -4.73 20.16 0.44
C VAL A 126 -3.47 20.29 -0.41
N SER A 127 -2.43 19.50 -0.11
CA SER A 127 -1.19 19.48 -0.91
C SER A 127 -1.42 19.00 -2.34
N VAL A 128 -2.32 18.02 -2.55
CA VAL A 128 -2.72 17.56 -3.89
C VAL A 128 -3.47 18.67 -4.64
N ILE A 129 -4.42 19.34 -4.00
CA ILE A 129 -5.14 20.48 -4.59
C ILE A 129 -4.17 21.57 -5.02
N ILE A 130 -3.21 21.94 -4.17
CA ILE A 130 -2.23 22.99 -4.49
C ILE A 130 -1.44 22.64 -5.76
N GLY A 131 -0.97 21.39 -5.88
CA GLY A 131 -0.25 20.92 -7.06
C GLY A 131 -1.08 21.04 -8.35
N PHE A 132 -2.32 20.55 -8.34
CA PHE A 132 -3.21 20.64 -9.49
C PHE A 132 -3.71 22.06 -9.77
N ALA A 133 -3.90 22.89 -8.73
CA ALA A 133 -4.32 24.28 -8.88
C ALA A 133 -3.24 25.13 -9.54
N ILE A 134 -1.98 24.97 -9.16
CA ILE A 134 -0.87 25.68 -9.82
C ILE A 134 -0.73 25.20 -11.27
N SER A 135 -0.80 23.89 -11.53
CA SER A 135 -0.77 23.36 -12.90
C SER A 135 -1.92 23.89 -13.76
N SER A 136 -3.14 23.91 -13.22
CA SER A 136 -4.34 24.46 -13.88
C SER A 136 -4.15 25.95 -14.16
N CYS A 137 -3.69 26.73 -13.18
CA CYS A 137 -3.44 28.16 -13.32
C CYS A 137 -2.45 28.47 -14.45
N ILE A 138 -1.33 27.75 -14.53
CA ILE A 138 -0.34 27.94 -15.60
C ILE A 138 -0.95 27.61 -16.97
N TYR A 139 -1.67 26.49 -17.08
CA TYR A 139 -2.29 26.09 -18.34
C TYR A 139 -3.33 27.12 -18.81
N TYR A 140 -4.26 27.49 -17.93
CA TYR A 140 -5.30 28.45 -18.26
C TYR A 140 -4.76 29.88 -18.39
N LEU A 141 -3.61 30.24 -17.82
CA LEU A 141 -2.97 31.51 -18.14
C LEU A 141 -2.66 31.60 -19.64
N PHE A 142 -2.15 30.53 -20.25
CA PHE A 142 -1.86 30.51 -21.69
C PHE A 142 -3.11 30.37 -22.56
N VAL A 143 -4.16 29.70 -22.08
CA VAL A 143 -5.47 29.70 -22.75
C VAL A 143 -6.04 31.13 -22.77
N TYR A 144 -5.96 31.85 -21.64
CA TYR A 144 -6.42 33.23 -21.52
C TYR A 144 -5.68 34.16 -22.49
N LEU A 145 -4.35 34.05 -22.56
CA LEU A 145 -3.52 34.81 -23.50
C LEU A 145 -3.82 34.50 -24.98
N SER A 146 -4.50 33.39 -25.26
CA SER A 146 -4.89 33.00 -26.62
C SER A 146 -6.33 33.42 -26.95
N PHE A 147 -7.04 34.10 -26.04
CA PHE A 147 -8.35 34.66 -26.31
C PHE A 147 -8.24 36.12 -26.75
N ASP A 148 -8.72 36.42 -27.96
CA ASP A 148 -8.63 37.76 -28.57
C ASP A 148 -9.51 38.84 -27.93
N SER A 149 -10.35 38.55 -26.92
CA SER A 149 -11.29 39.55 -26.38
C SER A 149 -11.93 39.17 -25.03
N PHE A 150 -11.15 39.21 -23.94
CA PHE A 150 -11.69 39.30 -22.58
C PHE A 150 -11.35 40.65 -21.96
N PRO A 151 -12.18 41.70 -22.13
CA PRO A 151 -11.97 42.95 -21.41
C PRO A 151 -12.14 42.71 -19.91
N LEU A 152 -11.20 43.25 -19.11
CA LEU A 152 -11.21 43.15 -17.65
C LEU A 152 -12.45 43.82 -17.04
N ALA A 153 -12.96 44.86 -17.71
CA ALA A 153 -14.12 45.63 -17.29
C ALA A 153 -15.06 45.89 -18.47
N ILE A 154 -16.36 45.90 -18.16
CA ILE A 154 -17.42 46.29 -19.08
C ILE A 154 -17.65 47.79 -18.88
N GLU A 155 -17.43 48.57 -19.93
CA GLU A 155 -17.75 49.99 -19.92
C GLU A 155 -19.26 50.19 -19.77
N THR A 156 -19.67 50.88 -18.71
CA THR A 156 -21.05 51.31 -18.57
C THR A 156 -21.30 52.53 -19.45
N LYS A 157 -22.39 52.51 -20.22
CA LYS A 157 -22.83 53.66 -21.05
C LYS A 157 -23.09 54.95 -20.25
N THR A 158 -23.24 54.84 -18.93
CA THR A 158 -23.35 55.95 -17.98
C THR A 158 -22.00 56.18 -17.28
N ARG A 159 -21.65 57.45 -16.98
CA ARG A 159 -20.41 57.93 -16.30
C ARG A 159 -20.20 57.38 -14.87
N GLY A 160 -20.34 56.07 -14.67
CA GLY A 160 -20.05 55.36 -13.43
C GLY A 160 -18.72 54.60 -13.51
N LYS A 161 -18.25 54.11 -12.37
CA LYS A 161 -17.10 53.19 -12.32
C LYS A 161 -17.40 51.94 -13.15
N ALA A 162 -16.44 51.50 -13.96
CA ALA A 162 -16.62 50.30 -14.79
C ALA A 162 -16.92 49.06 -13.93
N LEU A 163 -17.78 48.17 -14.43
CA LEU A 163 -18.08 46.90 -13.77
C LEU A 163 -17.09 45.84 -14.23
N VAL A 164 -16.73 44.94 -13.32
CA VAL A 164 -15.90 43.76 -13.64
C VAL A 164 -16.66 42.84 -14.57
N ASN A 165 -15.98 42.29 -15.57
CA ASN A 165 -16.56 41.31 -16.46
C ASN A 165 -16.87 39.98 -15.72
N ASP A 166 -18.15 39.62 -15.61
CA ASP A 166 -18.61 38.38 -14.96
C ASP A 166 -18.02 37.13 -15.65
N GLU A 167 -17.80 37.19 -16.97
CA GLU A 167 -17.22 36.08 -17.73
C GLU A 167 -15.77 35.78 -17.34
N LEU A 168 -14.99 36.83 -17.02
CA LEU A 168 -13.63 36.67 -16.53
C LEU A 168 -13.62 36.08 -15.11
N VAL A 169 -14.54 36.52 -14.25
CA VAL A 169 -14.66 35.95 -12.90
C VAL A 169 -15.09 34.49 -12.97
N TYR A 170 -16.02 34.15 -13.86
CA TYR A 170 -16.41 32.77 -14.14
C TYR A 170 -15.23 31.96 -14.68
N TYR A 171 -14.42 32.52 -15.58
CA TYR A 171 -13.20 31.89 -16.07
C TYR A 171 -12.24 31.53 -14.93
N MET A 172 -11.90 32.50 -14.07
CA MET A 172 -11.01 32.27 -12.93
C MET A 172 -11.59 31.26 -11.93
N PHE A 173 -12.90 31.32 -11.69
CA PHE A 173 -13.61 30.32 -10.89
C PHE A 173 -13.47 28.92 -11.52
N PHE A 174 -13.65 28.78 -12.83
CA PHE A 174 -13.55 27.51 -13.53
C PHE A 174 -12.15 26.89 -13.44
N VAL A 175 -11.09 27.72 -13.48
CA VAL A 175 -9.70 27.27 -13.28
C VAL A 175 -9.52 26.59 -11.92
N GLY A 176 -9.99 27.23 -10.84
CA GLY A 176 -9.92 26.67 -9.49
C GLY A 176 -10.88 25.50 -9.28
N PHE A 177 -12.09 25.58 -9.83
CA PHE A 177 -13.08 24.52 -9.70
C PHE A 177 -12.64 23.23 -10.39
N SER A 178 -12.08 23.32 -11.61
CA SER A 178 -11.59 22.15 -12.34
C SER A 178 -10.44 21.44 -11.61
N SER A 179 -9.54 22.18 -10.94
CA SER A 179 -8.48 21.55 -10.14
C SER A 179 -9.03 20.87 -8.89
N VAL A 180 -10.01 21.46 -8.21
CA VAL A 180 -10.68 20.85 -7.04
C VAL A 180 -11.42 19.56 -7.44
N VAL A 181 -12.22 19.59 -8.51
CA VAL A 181 -12.96 18.41 -8.98
C VAL A 181 -12.01 17.28 -9.36
N TYR A 182 -10.93 17.58 -10.10
CA TYR A 182 -9.95 16.57 -10.48
C TYR A 182 -9.21 16.02 -9.26
N SER A 183 -8.78 16.87 -8.33
CA SER A 183 -8.09 16.46 -7.10
C SER A 183 -8.98 15.57 -6.23
N ALA A 184 -10.27 15.93 -6.10
CA ALA A 184 -11.25 15.14 -5.36
C ALA A 184 -11.40 13.74 -5.97
N ARG A 185 -11.51 13.64 -7.30
CA ARG A 185 -11.52 12.35 -7.99
C ARG A 185 -10.22 11.58 -7.77
N HIS A 186 -9.08 12.25 -7.92
CA HIS A 186 -7.76 11.64 -7.83
C HIS A 186 -7.52 10.96 -6.48
N VAL A 187 -7.95 11.62 -5.40
CA VAL A 187 -7.90 11.08 -4.04
C VAL A 187 -9.02 10.06 -3.78
N ALA A 188 -10.25 10.33 -4.22
CA ALA A 188 -11.39 9.43 -4.05
C ALA A 188 -11.18 8.04 -4.69
N LEU A 189 -10.60 8.00 -5.89
CA LEU A 189 -10.26 6.77 -6.59
C LEU A 189 -8.92 6.17 -6.16
N ASP A 190 -8.26 6.81 -5.18
CA ASP A 190 -6.93 6.44 -4.68
C ASP A 190 -5.93 6.19 -5.81
N LEU A 191 -5.88 7.13 -6.75
CA LEU A 191 -4.97 7.04 -7.88
C LEU A 191 -3.51 7.11 -7.42
N ASN A 192 -3.24 7.56 -6.18
CA ASN A 192 -1.94 7.57 -5.50
C ASN A 192 -1.42 6.16 -5.14
N ARG A 193 -2.28 5.14 -5.16
CA ARG A 193 -1.88 3.76 -4.89
C ARG A 193 -1.23 3.12 -6.12
N LEU A 194 -0.02 2.59 -5.94
CA LEU A 194 0.62 1.72 -6.92
C LEU A 194 0.09 0.29 -6.78
N ARG A 195 -0.26 -0.35 -7.90
CA ARG A 195 -0.84 -1.70 -7.93
C ARG A 195 0.21 -2.67 -8.46
N PHE A 196 0.86 -3.40 -7.55
CA PHE A 196 1.83 -4.43 -7.90
C PHE A 196 1.17 -5.80 -8.05
N LYS A 197 1.68 -6.61 -8.97
CA LYS A 197 1.29 -8.03 -9.13
C LYS A 197 2.21 -8.92 -8.28
N TYR A 198 1.69 -10.05 -7.81
CA TYR A 198 2.46 -11.05 -7.07
C TYR A 198 3.51 -11.71 -7.97
N ALA A 199 4.70 -12.00 -7.44
CA ALA A 199 5.81 -12.68 -8.15
C ALA A 199 6.31 -12.08 -9.47
N VAL A 200 5.77 -10.94 -9.92
CA VAL A 200 6.24 -10.30 -11.15
C VAL A 200 7.45 -9.44 -10.82
N ALA A 201 8.65 -9.88 -11.19
CA ALA A 201 9.89 -9.15 -10.87
C ALA A 201 10.05 -7.84 -11.64
N ARG A 202 9.58 -7.80 -12.90
CA ARG A 202 9.65 -6.62 -13.75
C ARG A 202 8.45 -6.49 -14.66
N VAL A 203 7.88 -5.30 -14.71
CA VAL A 203 6.88 -4.92 -15.72
C VAL A 203 7.57 -4.10 -16.80
N ASN A 204 7.46 -4.54 -18.05
CA ASN A 204 7.99 -3.77 -19.17
C ASN A 204 7.09 -2.55 -19.43
N PRO A 205 7.64 -1.33 -19.40
CA PRO A 205 6.84 -0.12 -19.54
C PRO A 205 6.21 0.01 -20.94
N GLN A 206 6.91 -0.44 -21.98
CA GLN A 206 6.50 -0.28 -23.37
C GLN A 206 5.20 -1.00 -23.72
N SER A 207 5.00 -2.21 -23.18
CA SER A 207 3.78 -3.00 -23.46
C SER A 207 2.55 -2.44 -22.77
N VAL A 208 2.72 -1.68 -21.67
CA VAL A 208 1.59 -1.13 -20.91
C VAL A 208 1.10 0.19 -21.50
N TYR A 209 1.96 0.91 -22.24
CA TYR A 209 1.64 2.26 -22.71
C TYR A 209 0.47 2.32 -23.70
N MET A 210 0.40 1.41 -24.67
CA MET A 210 -0.49 1.58 -25.83
C MET A 210 -1.91 1.02 -25.61
N ASP A 211 -2.08 0.14 -24.63
CA ASP A 211 -3.34 -0.60 -24.47
C ASP A 211 -4.47 0.23 -23.85
N GLN A 212 -4.18 1.42 -23.28
CA GLN A 212 -5.13 2.12 -22.40
C GLN A 212 -5.51 3.56 -22.83
N TRP A 213 -5.05 4.05 -23.99
CA TRP A 213 -5.26 5.45 -24.39
C TRP A 213 -6.74 5.82 -24.53
N GLY A 214 -7.54 4.94 -25.13
CA GLY A 214 -8.99 5.15 -25.27
C GLY A 214 -9.70 5.29 -23.92
N LYS A 215 -9.23 4.57 -22.89
CA LYS A 215 -9.77 4.67 -21.52
C LYS A 215 -9.45 6.02 -20.90
N PHE A 216 -8.24 6.55 -21.09
CA PHE A 216 -7.86 7.88 -20.58
C PHE A 216 -8.63 9.00 -21.27
N LEU A 217 -8.80 8.91 -22.60
CA LEU A 217 -9.60 9.88 -23.34
C LEU A 217 -11.06 9.87 -22.90
N ARG A 218 -11.66 8.69 -22.76
CA ARG A 218 -13.03 8.54 -22.24
C ARG A 218 -13.16 9.14 -20.84
N ASN A 219 -12.22 8.85 -19.94
CA ASN A 219 -12.23 9.40 -18.59
C ASN A 219 -12.13 10.94 -18.61
N ALA A 220 -11.23 11.50 -19.43
CA ALA A 220 -11.06 12.93 -19.56
C ALA A 220 -12.34 13.60 -20.04
N VAL A 221 -12.98 13.07 -21.09
CA VAL A 221 -14.25 13.59 -21.61
C VAL A 221 -15.35 13.55 -20.55
N VAL A 222 -15.49 12.44 -19.81
CA VAL A 222 -16.51 12.31 -18.76
C VAL A 222 -16.29 13.33 -17.64
N ILE A 223 -15.05 13.45 -17.14
CA ILE A 223 -14.71 14.38 -16.05
C ILE A 223 -14.91 15.83 -16.49
N SER A 224 -14.47 16.18 -17.69
CA SER A 224 -14.65 17.52 -18.23
C SER A 224 -16.12 17.84 -18.46
N THR A 225 -16.92 16.89 -18.93
CA THR A 225 -18.37 17.05 -19.06
C THR A 225 -18.98 17.36 -17.69
N VAL A 226 -18.74 16.53 -16.68
CA VAL A 226 -19.25 16.76 -15.32
C VAL A 226 -18.79 18.11 -14.78
N THR A 227 -17.52 18.46 -14.95
CA THR A 227 -16.96 19.72 -14.47
C THR A 227 -17.60 20.93 -15.14
N THR A 228 -17.75 20.92 -16.47
CA THR A 228 -18.33 22.02 -17.23
C THR A 228 -19.82 22.20 -16.97
N PHE A 229 -20.59 21.12 -16.78
CA PHE A 229 -22.02 21.23 -16.44
C PHE A 229 -22.27 21.61 -14.97
N MET A 230 -21.42 21.17 -14.03
CA MET A 230 -21.54 21.55 -12.62
C MET A 230 -21.07 22.97 -12.34
N ALA A 231 -20.10 23.49 -13.12
CA ALA A 231 -19.48 24.78 -12.84
C ALA A 231 -20.48 25.96 -12.82
N PRO A 232 -21.44 26.13 -13.75
CA PRO A 232 -22.42 27.23 -13.69
C PRO A 232 -23.30 27.17 -12.44
N VAL A 233 -23.71 25.96 -12.04
CA VAL A 233 -24.56 25.74 -10.86
C VAL A 233 -23.81 26.12 -9.60
N VAL A 234 -22.59 25.60 -9.42
CA VAL A 234 -21.76 25.92 -8.25
C VAL A 234 -21.39 27.40 -8.26
N TYR A 235 -21.03 27.96 -9.41
CA TYR A 235 -20.71 29.37 -9.55
C TYR A 235 -21.87 30.25 -9.09
N PHE A 236 -23.11 29.95 -9.49
CA PHE A 236 -24.30 30.69 -9.06
C PHE A 236 -24.40 30.82 -7.54
N PHE A 237 -24.17 29.73 -6.80
CA PHE A 237 -24.19 29.74 -5.33
C PHE A 237 -22.96 30.40 -4.71
N THR A 238 -21.77 30.20 -5.29
CA THR A 238 -20.52 30.78 -4.76
C THR A 238 -20.30 32.23 -5.18
N ARG A 239 -21.06 32.73 -6.16
CA ARG A 239 -20.92 34.07 -6.75
C ARG A 239 -20.92 35.17 -5.70
N PHE A 240 -21.88 35.11 -4.77
CA PHE A 240 -21.98 36.07 -3.68
C PHE A 240 -20.70 36.09 -2.81
N LEU A 241 -20.16 34.90 -2.50
CA LEU A 241 -18.94 34.78 -1.71
C LEU A 241 -17.73 35.30 -2.47
N ILE A 242 -17.59 34.96 -3.75
CA ILE A 242 -16.48 35.41 -4.61
C ILE A 242 -16.44 36.93 -4.63
N TYR A 243 -17.56 37.58 -5.00
CA TYR A 243 -17.61 39.03 -5.07
C TYR A 243 -17.36 39.69 -3.72
N ARG A 244 -17.87 39.12 -2.62
CA ARG A 244 -17.61 39.60 -1.25
C ARG A 244 -16.13 39.53 -0.89
N THR A 245 -15.45 38.42 -1.22
CA THR A 245 -14.02 38.25 -0.95
C THR A 245 -13.14 39.13 -1.86
N SER A 246 -13.56 39.36 -3.10
CA SER A 246 -12.85 40.21 -4.05
C SER A 246 -13.13 41.71 -3.88
N LEU A 247 -13.99 42.12 -2.94
CA LEU A 247 -14.33 43.54 -2.73
C LEU A 247 -13.10 44.44 -2.49
N VAL A 248 -12.16 43.99 -1.66
CA VAL A 248 -10.97 44.77 -1.30
C VAL A 248 -10.05 44.98 -2.53
N PRO A 249 -9.66 43.93 -3.29
CA PRO A 249 -8.94 44.11 -4.55
C PRO A 249 -9.68 44.99 -5.55
N LEU A 250 -10.99 44.84 -5.70
CA LEU A 250 -11.79 45.61 -6.65
C LEU A 250 -11.87 47.09 -6.30
N LEU A 251 -11.93 47.41 -5.00
CA LEU A 251 -11.92 48.78 -4.50
C LEU A 251 -10.56 49.45 -4.73
N VAL A 252 -9.46 48.74 -4.47
CA VAL A 252 -8.08 49.21 -4.71
C VAL A 252 -7.85 49.49 -6.20
N LEU A 253 -8.44 48.68 -7.08
CA LEU A 253 -8.34 48.84 -8.54
C LEU A 253 -9.32 49.87 -9.12
N GLY A 254 -10.14 50.54 -8.29
CA GLY A 254 -11.05 51.60 -8.72
C GLY A 254 -12.35 51.14 -9.40
N TYR A 255 -12.66 49.84 -9.37
CA TYR A 255 -13.87 49.27 -9.98
C TYR A 255 -15.13 49.44 -9.12
N SER A 256 -16.30 49.31 -9.73
CA SER A 256 -17.58 49.30 -9.02
C SER A 256 -17.72 48.04 -8.15
N THR A 257 -18.28 48.20 -6.95
CA THR A 257 -18.59 47.09 -6.02
C THR A 257 -19.94 46.42 -6.31
N ALA A 258 -20.67 46.91 -7.33
CA ALA A 258 -21.94 46.32 -7.76
C ALA A 258 -21.71 44.96 -8.43
N ILE A 259 -22.54 43.97 -8.07
CA ILE A 259 -22.51 42.63 -8.66
C ILE A 259 -23.11 42.73 -10.09
N PRO A 260 -22.39 42.34 -11.15
CA PRO A 260 -22.94 42.39 -12.51
C PRO A 260 -24.13 41.43 -12.70
N PRO A 261 -24.91 41.53 -13.78
CA PRO A 261 -25.87 40.49 -14.14
C PRO A 261 -25.15 39.20 -14.56
N PHE A 262 -25.74 38.05 -14.26
CA PHE A 262 -25.18 36.75 -14.66
C PHE A 262 -25.23 36.60 -16.18
N LYS A 263 -24.07 36.59 -16.83
CA LYS A 263 -23.96 36.43 -18.29
C LYS A 263 -22.75 35.57 -18.61
N ILE A 264 -23.00 34.36 -19.10
CA ILE A 264 -21.95 33.44 -19.59
C ILE A 264 -22.22 33.19 -21.07
N SER A 265 -21.32 33.64 -21.95
CA SER A 265 -21.40 33.34 -23.38
C SER A 265 -21.25 31.84 -23.63
N PHE A 266 -22.11 31.31 -24.52
CA PHE A 266 -22.01 29.92 -24.99
C PHE A 266 -20.64 29.63 -25.65
N GLY A 267 -20.04 30.65 -26.30
CA GLY A 267 -18.70 30.54 -26.88
C GLY A 267 -17.60 30.33 -25.84
N LEU A 268 -17.68 31.00 -24.68
CA LEU A 268 -16.75 30.76 -23.57
C LEU A 268 -16.95 29.34 -23.02
N PHE A 269 -18.20 28.92 -22.85
CA PHE A 269 -18.54 27.60 -22.33
C PHE A 269 -17.94 26.46 -23.17
N THR A 270 -18.11 26.47 -24.49
CA THR A 270 -17.58 25.43 -25.39
C THR A 270 -16.05 25.42 -25.43
N ARG A 271 -15.42 26.60 -25.41
CA ARG A 271 -13.96 26.73 -25.34
C ARG A 271 -13.40 26.19 -24.02
N LEU A 272 -14.04 26.50 -22.89
CA LEU A 272 -13.65 25.97 -21.58
C LEU A 272 -13.81 24.45 -21.52
N PHE A 273 -14.88 23.91 -22.10
CA PHE A 273 -15.07 22.47 -22.21
C PHE A 273 -13.92 21.81 -23.01
N ALA A 274 -13.62 22.32 -24.22
CA ALA A 274 -12.56 21.77 -25.07
C ALA A 274 -11.18 21.79 -24.38
N ASN A 275 -10.83 22.92 -23.74
CA ASN A 275 -9.57 23.05 -23.00
C ASN A 275 -9.55 22.18 -21.74
N SER A 276 -10.69 22.02 -21.05
CA SER A 276 -10.80 21.11 -19.91
C SER A 276 -10.52 19.66 -20.31
N VAL A 277 -11.00 19.22 -21.47
CA VAL A 277 -10.74 17.86 -21.98
C VAL A 277 -9.24 17.65 -22.21
N ILE A 278 -8.58 18.61 -22.86
CA ILE A 278 -7.13 18.55 -23.12
C ILE A 278 -6.33 18.49 -21.82
N LEU A 279 -6.61 19.39 -20.87
CA LEU A 279 -5.91 19.45 -19.59
C LEU A 279 -6.11 18.17 -18.77
N THR A 280 -7.36 17.70 -18.66
CA THR A 280 -7.70 16.50 -17.90
C THR A 280 -7.06 15.26 -18.53
N PHE A 281 -7.02 15.18 -19.87
CA PHE A 281 -6.32 14.13 -20.59
C PHE A 281 -4.83 14.12 -20.28
N CYS A 282 -4.18 15.30 -20.25
CA CYS A 282 -2.78 15.41 -19.86
C CYS A 282 -2.54 14.92 -18.43
N TRP A 283 -3.40 15.30 -17.49
CA TRP A 283 -3.28 14.84 -16.10
C TRP A 283 -3.45 13.33 -15.96
N GLU A 284 -4.42 12.71 -16.65
CA GLU A 284 -4.60 11.25 -16.66
C GLU A 284 -3.37 10.54 -17.23
N LEU A 285 -2.85 11.05 -18.35
CA LEU A 285 -1.71 10.49 -19.03
C LEU A 285 -0.43 10.57 -18.18
N LEU A 286 -0.18 11.71 -17.54
CA LEU A 286 0.95 11.88 -16.61
C LEU A 286 0.80 10.95 -15.40
N ASN A 287 -0.37 10.89 -14.77
CA ASN A 287 -0.60 9.98 -13.65
C ASN A 287 -0.35 8.51 -14.05
N HIS A 288 -0.76 8.12 -15.26
CA HIS A 288 -0.48 6.79 -15.79
C HIS A 288 1.01 6.54 -16.01
N PHE A 289 1.72 7.47 -16.67
CA PHE A 289 3.17 7.33 -16.87
C PHE A 289 3.93 7.25 -15.55
N PHE A 290 3.54 8.05 -14.55
CA PHE A 290 4.11 7.96 -13.21
C PHE A 290 3.95 6.54 -12.64
N ASN A 291 2.74 5.97 -12.73
CA ASN A 291 2.47 4.62 -12.25
C ASN A 291 3.32 3.57 -12.96
N VAL A 292 3.42 3.63 -14.30
CA VAL A 292 4.19 2.66 -15.08
C VAL A 292 5.68 2.70 -14.71
N TYR A 293 6.28 3.89 -14.61
CA TYR A 293 7.70 4.03 -14.25
C TYR A 293 7.99 3.71 -12.78
N ALA A 294 7.06 3.97 -11.87
CA ALA A 294 7.19 3.60 -10.47
C ALA A 294 6.99 2.08 -10.25
N GLN A 295 6.18 1.43 -11.07
CA GLN A 295 5.84 -0.02 -10.98
C GLN A 295 6.79 -0.94 -11.76
N VAL A 296 7.90 -0.44 -12.30
CA VAL A 296 8.87 -1.28 -13.06
C VAL A 296 9.33 -2.50 -12.25
N GLY A 297 9.36 -2.42 -10.92
CA GLY A 297 9.63 -3.55 -10.02
C GLY A 297 11.03 -3.56 -9.42
N CYS A 298 11.51 -4.73 -9.02
CA CYS A 298 12.75 -4.95 -8.28
C CYS A 298 13.98 -5.24 -9.16
N LEU A 299 13.90 -5.02 -10.47
CA LEU A 299 15.04 -5.23 -11.37
C LEU A 299 15.49 -3.93 -12.01
N ASP A 300 16.80 -3.66 -11.97
CA ASP A 300 17.42 -2.63 -12.81
C ASP A 300 18.08 -3.31 -14.01
N GLY A 301 17.44 -3.21 -15.17
CA GLY A 301 17.81 -4.02 -16.32
C GLY A 301 17.53 -5.51 -16.05
N LYS A 302 18.60 -6.30 -15.91
CA LYS A 302 18.53 -7.76 -15.64
C LYS A 302 19.00 -8.14 -14.24
N LYS A 303 19.48 -7.18 -13.45
CA LYS A 303 20.09 -7.45 -12.13
C LYS A 303 19.18 -6.96 -10.99
N PRO A 304 19.12 -7.68 -9.86
CA PRO A 304 18.39 -7.22 -8.67
C PRO A 304 19.10 -6.03 -8.00
N LEU A 305 18.36 -5.21 -7.23
CA LEU A 305 18.92 -3.96 -6.67
C LEU A 305 20.03 -4.25 -5.65
N SER A 306 19.92 -5.33 -4.88
CA SER A 306 20.91 -5.71 -3.88
C SER A 306 22.29 -5.99 -4.47
N THR A 307 22.39 -6.43 -5.72
CA THR A 307 23.68 -6.71 -6.40
C THR A 307 24.55 -5.47 -6.59
N PHE A 308 23.99 -4.26 -6.50
CA PHE A 308 24.79 -3.02 -6.55
C PHE A 308 25.52 -2.70 -5.24
N SER A 309 25.29 -3.49 -4.18
CA SER A 309 26.00 -3.40 -2.91
C SER A 309 27.06 -4.50 -2.78
N ASN A 310 28.07 -4.27 -1.95
CA ASN A 310 29.09 -5.29 -1.67
C ASN A 310 28.52 -6.50 -0.90
N ASP A 311 27.47 -6.28 -0.10
CA ASP A 311 26.78 -7.31 0.69
C ASP A 311 25.29 -7.37 0.32
N PRO A 312 24.92 -8.08 -0.77
CA PRO A 312 23.57 -8.08 -1.31
C PRO A 312 22.49 -8.51 -0.30
N ILE A 313 22.71 -9.61 0.42
CA ILE A 313 21.70 -10.19 1.32
C ILE A 313 21.48 -9.32 2.56
N ASN A 314 22.56 -8.81 3.17
CA ASN A 314 22.43 -7.89 4.31
C ASN A 314 21.76 -6.58 3.88
N THR A 315 22.08 -6.08 2.69
CA THR A 315 21.40 -4.91 2.11
C THR A 315 19.92 -5.21 1.89
N LEU A 316 19.56 -6.34 1.29
CA LEU A 316 18.16 -6.76 1.11
C LEU A 316 17.41 -6.83 2.45
N LEU A 317 18.03 -7.38 3.49
CA LEU A 317 17.45 -7.45 4.83
C LEU A 317 17.16 -6.05 5.42
N THR A 318 18.00 -5.04 5.14
CA THR A 318 17.67 -3.65 5.52
C THR A 318 16.44 -3.11 4.79
N GLY A 319 16.17 -3.58 3.57
CA GLY A 319 14.97 -3.23 2.81
C GLY A 319 13.70 -3.90 3.36
N LEU A 320 13.78 -5.18 3.75
CA LEU A 320 12.65 -5.90 4.37
C LEU A 320 12.19 -5.27 5.69
N ARG A 321 13.13 -4.62 6.40
CA ARG A 321 12.91 -3.91 7.67
C ARG A 321 12.63 -2.42 7.52
N ASP A 322 12.55 -1.89 6.29
CA ASP A 322 12.34 -0.47 6.07
C ASP A 322 10.92 -0.05 6.51
N LYS A 323 10.81 1.16 7.06
CA LYS A 323 9.54 1.80 7.42
C LYS A 323 8.77 2.27 6.19
N ASN A 324 9.46 2.58 5.10
CA ASN A 324 8.80 3.01 3.87
C ASN A 324 8.17 1.79 3.16
N ALA A 325 6.84 1.77 3.09
CA ALA A 325 6.06 0.68 2.52
C ALA A 325 6.45 0.33 1.08
N LEU A 326 6.76 1.33 0.24
CA LEU A 326 7.17 1.11 -1.14
C LEU A 326 8.53 0.41 -1.22
N VAL A 327 9.49 0.84 -0.39
CA VAL A 327 10.83 0.25 -0.34
C VAL A 327 10.76 -1.19 0.17
N ARG A 328 10.03 -1.38 1.27
CA ARG A 328 9.76 -2.69 1.87
C ARG A 328 9.13 -3.63 0.85
N LEU A 329 8.16 -3.16 0.08
CA LEU A 329 7.52 -3.96 -0.95
C LEU A 329 8.46 -4.34 -2.08
N THR A 330 9.29 -3.42 -2.56
CA THR A 330 10.28 -3.77 -3.58
C THR A 330 11.34 -4.75 -3.08
N ALA A 331 11.69 -4.70 -1.80
CA ALA A 331 12.57 -5.68 -1.18
C ALA A 331 11.90 -7.07 -1.09
N PHE A 332 10.62 -7.16 -0.71
CA PHE A 332 9.88 -8.43 -0.74
C PHE A 332 9.72 -8.99 -2.16
N GLN A 333 9.49 -8.12 -3.14
CA GLN A 333 9.42 -8.49 -4.55
C GLN A 333 10.77 -9.02 -5.06
N GLU A 334 11.87 -8.40 -4.65
CA GLU A 334 13.23 -8.88 -4.95
C GLU A 334 13.52 -10.23 -4.30
N LEU A 335 13.11 -10.41 -3.04
CA LEU A 335 13.26 -11.66 -2.31
C LEU A 335 12.49 -12.80 -3.01
N ALA A 336 11.23 -12.54 -3.39
CA ALA A 336 10.43 -13.51 -4.13
C ALA A 336 11.07 -13.85 -5.48
N PHE A 337 11.56 -12.84 -6.23
CA PHE A 337 12.27 -13.07 -7.49
C PHE A 337 13.51 -13.95 -7.28
N LEU A 338 14.35 -13.65 -6.29
CA LEU A 338 15.55 -14.42 -6.00
C LEU A 338 15.22 -15.87 -5.58
N ALA A 339 14.14 -16.08 -4.83
CA ALA A 339 13.66 -17.40 -4.45
C ALA A 339 13.21 -18.24 -5.65
N THR A 340 12.54 -17.60 -6.61
CA THR A 340 11.98 -18.25 -7.82
C THR A 340 12.94 -18.28 -9.02
N ALA A 341 14.10 -17.61 -8.94
CA ALA A 341 15.07 -17.59 -10.02
C ALA A 341 15.46 -19.04 -10.38
N GLU A 342 15.86 -19.32 -11.62
CA GLU A 342 16.36 -20.65 -12.00
C GLU A 342 17.84 -20.80 -11.59
N ASP A 343 18.61 -19.73 -11.69
CA ASP A 343 20.04 -19.69 -11.39
C ASP A 343 20.38 -19.97 -9.92
N ARG A 344 20.97 -21.15 -9.64
CA ARG A 344 21.46 -21.54 -8.31
C ARG A 344 22.39 -20.51 -7.66
N LYS A 345 23.23 -19.84 -8.45
CA LYS A 345 24.17 -18.81 -7.96
C LYS A 345 23.48 -17.62 -7.29
N LEU A 346 22.23 -17.31 -7.67
CA LEU A 346 21.46 -16.23 -7.05
C LEU A 346 20.85 -16.66 -5.71
N ARG A 347 20.61 -17.97 -5.52
CA ARG A 347 20.05 -18.54 -4.29
C ARG A 347 21.09 -18.95 -3.26
N GLU A 348 22.27 -19.38 -3.72
CA GLU A 348 23.39 -19.83 -2.89
C GLU A 348 23.70 -18.91 -1.68
N PRO A 349 23.68 -17.57 -1.81
CA PRO A 349 23.95 -16.69 -0.67
C PRO A 349 22.93 -16.82 0.47
N PHE A 350 21.70 -17.30 0.24
CA PHE A 350 20.72 -17.47 1.32
C PHE A 350 21.05 -18.64 2.25
N TYR A 351 21.75 -19.66 1.74
CA TYR A 351 22.13 -20.84 2.51
C TYR A 351 23.46 -20.64 3.25
N ILE A 352 24.39 -19.88 2.65
CA ILE A 352 25.78 -19.76 3.16
C ILE A 352 26.01 -18.45 3.95
N ALA A 353 25.23 -17.39 3.72
CA ALA A 353 25.54 -16.09 4.32
C ALA A 353 25.29 -16.04 5.84
N HIS A 354 26.26 -15.45 6.55
CA HIS A 354 26.21 -15.22 7.99
C HIS A 354 26.23 -13.72 8.32
N ASN A 355 25.55 -13.34 9.40
CA ASN A 355 25.61 -11.99 9.96
C ASN A 355 25.98 -12.04 11.45
N LYS A 356 27.19 -11.57 11.77
CA LYS A 356 27.80 -11.34 13.11
C LYS A 356 27.83 -12.55 14.08
N SER A 357 26.84 -13.42 14.07
CA SER A 357 26.77 -14.70 14.80
C SER A 357 25.66 -15.66 14.29
N ASN A 358 24.68 -15.19 13.49
CA ASN A 358 23.51 -15.98 13.07
C ASN A 358 23.41 -16.08 11.54
N TYR A 359 22.77 -17.14 11.05
CA TYR A 359 22.42 -17.29 9.64
C TYR A 359 21.45 -16.20 9.19
N VAL A 360 21.67 -15.64 8.01
CA VAL A 360 20.83 -14.55 7.48
C VAL A 360 19.43 -15.06 7.13
N TRP A 361 19.30 -16.34 6.76
CA TRP A 361 18.02 -17.00 6.54
C TRP A 361 17.04 -16.82 7.70
N LEU A 362 17.46 -17.07 8.95
CA LEU A 362 16.58 -16.96 10.11
C LEU A 362 16.04 -15.53 10.28
N ALA A 363 16.85 -14.52 9.97
CA ALA A 363 16.39 -13.13 9.99
C ALA A 363 15.36 -12.86 8.89
N ILE A 364 15.55 -13.42 7.69
CA ILE A 364 14.59 -13.29 6.57
C ILE A 364 13.29 -14.01 6.91
N LEU A 365 13.36 -15.24 7.42
CA LEU A 365 12.21 -16.04 7.84
C LEU A 365 11.43 -15.32 8.94
N GLN A 366 12.12 -14.68 9.90
CA GLN A 366 11.48 -13.86 10.92
C GLN A 366 10.68 -12.70 10.30
N GLU A 367 11.26 -11.93 9.37
CA GLU A 367 10.55 -10.83 8.70
C GLU A 367 9.35 -11.32 7.89
N CYS A 368 9.48 -12.43 7.15
CA CYS A 368 8.38 -13.03 6.40
C CYS A 368 7.28 -13.54 7.33
N SER A 369 7.66 -14.24 8.40
CA SER A 369 6.72 -14.74 9.41
C SER A 369 5.98 -13.62 10.13
N ALA A 370 6.62 -12.47 10.36
CA ALA A 370 6.00 -11.31 10.97
C ALA A 370 4.88 -10.77 10.08
N VAL A 371 5.14 -10.60 8.78
CA VAL A 371 4.13 -10.16 7.80
C VAL A 371 2.96 -11.14 7.72
N VAL A 372 3.24 -12.44 7.67
CA VAL A 372 2.20 -13.49 7.60
C VAL A 372 1.35 -13.50 8.87
N LYS A 373 1.97 -13.54 10.06
CA LYS A 373 1.28 -13.56 11.36
C LYS A 373 0.45 -12.29 11.58
N GLU A 374 0.98 -11.12 11.25
CA GLU A 374 0.26 -9.84 11.36
C GLU A 374 -0.97 -9.83 10.46
N THR A 375 -0.82 -10.29 9.22
CA THR A 375 -1.92 -10.37 8.25
C THR A 375 -2.97 -11.37 8.71
N CYS A 376 -2.59 -12.59 9.11
CA CYS A 376 -3.52 -13.60 9.63
C CYS A 376 -4.30 -13.08 10.86
N LYS A 377 -3.62 -12.40 11.79
CA LYS A 377 -4.26 -11.79 12.95
C LYS A 377 -5.29 -10.73 12.54
N SER A 378 -4.98 -9.91 11.54
CA SER A 378 -5.90 -8.90 11.01
C SER A 378 -7.12 -9.52 10.33
N ILE A 379 -6.91 -10.63 9.61
CA ILE A 379 -7.97 -11.40 8.95
C ILE A 379 -8.95 -11.97 9.97
N THR A 380 -8.44 -12.71 10.97
CA THR A 380 -9.25 -13.35 12.01
C THR A 380 -9.83 -12.35 13.02
N SER A 381 -9.34 -11.11 13.07
CA SER A 381 -9.84 -10.08 13.99
C SER A 381 -11.32 -9.75 13.70
N ARG A 382 -12.23 -10.28 14.51
CA ARG A 382 -13.66 -9.97 14.44
C ARG A 382 -13.97 -8.77 15.36
N PRO A 383 -14.77 -7.78 14.91
CA PRO A 383 -15.28 -6.78 15.82
C PRO A 383 -16.13 -7.47 16.89
N LYS A 384 -15.87 -7.19 18.16
CA LYS A 384 -16.69 -7.68 19.28
C LYS A 384 -18.07 -7.05 19.17
N VAL A 385 -19.01 -7.75 18.55
CA VAL A 385 -20.43 -7.42 18.65
C VAL A 385 -20.87 -7.88 20.04
N PRO A 386 -21.57 -7.07 20.84
CA PRO A 386 -22.17 -7.56 22.07
C PRO A 386 -23.10 -8.72 21.71
N GLU A 387 -22.78 -9.92 22.21
CA GLU A 387 -23.63 -11.10 22.10
C GLU A 387 -24.99 -10.77 22.72
N ILE A 388 -25.97 -10.49 21.88
CA ILE A 388 -27.36 -10.65 22.25
C ILE A 388 -27.56 -12.15 22.28
N GLN A 389 -27.53 -12.74 23.48
CA GLN A 389 -28.02 -14.08 23.73
C GLN A 389 -29.47 -14.14 23.25
N THR A 390 -29.66 -14.58 22.02
CA THR A 390 -30.95 -15.05 21.53
C THR A 390 -30.99 -16.51 21.93
N THR A 391 -31.66 -16.79 23.05
CA THR A 391 -32.25 -18.09 23.32
C THR A 391 -33.33 -18.32 22.28
N ASP A 392 -32.93 -18.66 21.06
CA ASP A 392 -33.79 -19.37 20.14
C ASP A 392 -33.30 -20.81 20.14
N THR A 393 -34.13 -21.65 20.76
CA THR A 393 -34.09 -23.11 20.64
C THR A 393 -34.39 -23.46 19.18
N PHE A 394 -33.40 -23.29 18.30
CA PHE A 394 -33.41 -23.95 17.02
C PHE A 394 -32.80 -25.33 17.21
N GLU A 395 -33.65 -26.31 16.96
CA GLU A 395 -33.34 -27.70 16.68
C GLU A 395 -31.96 -27.84 16.05
N LYS A 396 -31.08 -28.51 16.79
CA LYS A 396 -29.76 -28.91 16.35
C LYS A 396 -29.93 -30.01 15.31
N THR A 397 -30.28 -29.66 14.07
CA THR A 397 -30.07 -30.57 12.95
C THR A 397 -28.56 -30.61 12.72
N SER A 398 -27.96 -31.68 13.25
CA SER A 398 -26.62 -32.14 12.91
C SER A 398 -26.39 -31.98 11.41
N PRO A 399 -25.30 -31.34 10.94
CA PRO A 399 -24.81 -31.65 9.61
C PRO A 399 -24.52 -33.16 9.60
N ALA A 400 -25.05 -33.87 8.61
CA ALA A 400 -24.69 -35.25 8.39
C ALA A 400 -23.16 -35.34 8.34
N SER A 401 -22.60 -36.10 9.28
CA SER A 401 -21.19 -36.46 9.28
C SER A 401 -20.89 -37.25 8.02
N ILE A 402 -20.22 -36.62 7.05
CA ILE A 402 -19.52 -37.36 5.98
C ILE A 402 -18.18 -37.91 6.49
N PHE A 403 -17.72 -37.51 7.68
CA PHE A 403 -16.56 -38.13 8.34
C PHE A 403 -16.88 -38.48 9.79
N GLY A 404 -16.97 -39.78 10.05
CA GLY A 404 -17.31 -40.35 11.34
C GLY A 404 -16.17 -40.25 12.36
N ASN A 405 -16.58 -39.98 13.61
CA ASN A 405 -15.92 -40.25 14.88
C ASN A 405 -14.50 -39.71 15.14
N ALA A 406 -14.44 -38.52 15.74
CA ALA A 406 -13.74 -38.27 17.01
C ALA A 406 -14.08 -36.86 17.54
N LYS A 407 -14.45 -36.76 18.82
CA LYS A 407 -14.61 -35.48 19.53
C LYS A 407 -13.21 -34.94 19.91
N PRO A 408 -12.86 -33.66 19.67
CA PRO A 408 -11.77 -33.04 20.39
C PRO A 408 -12.29 -32.45 21.71
N ALA A 409 -11.75 -32.95 22.82
CA ALA A 409 -11.83 -32.28 24.11
C ALA A 409 -11.07 -30.95 24.01
N SER A 410 -11.67 -29.89 24.55
CA SER A 410 -11.08 -28.57 24.66
C SER A 410 -9.91 -28.56 25.64
N THR A 411 -8.68 -28.49 25.15
CA THR A 411 -7.47 -28.24 25.98
C THR A 411 -7.04 -26.79 25.83
N ASN A 412 -7.67 -25.91 26.60
CA ASN A 412 -7.21 -24.54 26.86
C ASN A 412 -6.91 -24.36 28.36
N SER A 413 -6.07 -25.23 28.95
CA SER A 413 -5.78 -25.17 30.39
C SER A 413 -4.41 -25.74 30.81
N VAL A 414 -3.34 -25.50 30.05
CA VAL A 414 -1.98 -25.94 30.49
C VAL A 414 -0.90 -24.85 30.35
N LEU A 415 -1.23 -23.60 29.96
CA LEU A 415 -0.22 -22.54 29.81
C LEU A 415 -0.07 -21.59 31.03
N ASP A 416 -0.65 -21.93 32.19
CA ASP A 416 -0.63 -21.06 33.38
C ASP A 416 0.07 -21.68 34.62
N SER A 417 0.75 -22.81 34.45
CA SER A 417 1.38 -23.54 35.57
C SER A 417 2.83 -23.93 35.31
N LEU A 418 3.64 -23.00 34.80
CA LEU A 418 5.11 -23.12 34.76
C LEU A 418 5.76 -21.75 35.00
N ASN A 419 5.62 -21.24 36.23
CA ASN A 419 6.50 -20.19 36.75
C ASN A 419 6.60 -20.34 38.27
N VAL A 420 7.40 -21.31 38.71
CA VAL A 420 7.88 -21.40 40.08
C VAL A 420 9.40 -21.56 40.05
N ASP A 421 10.05 -20.64 40.75
CA ASP A 421 11.39 -20.66 41.34
C ASP A 421 12.60 -21.00 40.47
N LEU A 422 13.43 -19.97 40.23
CA LEU A 422 14.88 -20.08 40.35
C LEU A 422 15.44 -18.76 40.91
N ARG A 423 15.63 -18.73 42.23
CA ARG A 423 16.45 -17.76 42.97
C ARG A 423 17.95 -18.11 42.82
N SER A 424 18.77 -17.13 42.45
CA SER A 424 20.14 -16.93 42.95
C SER A 424 20.53 -15.46 42.72
N ARG A 425 20.56 -14.60 43.75
CA ARG A 425 21.63 -14.33 44.74
C ARG A 425 22.58 -13.19 44.31
N SER A 426 22.37 -11.99 44.86
CA SER A 426 23.43 -11.12 45.43
C SER A 426 22.78 -10.00 46.26
N VAL A 427 22.89 -10.06 47.60
CA VAL A 427 23.79 -9.26 48.47
C VAL A 427 23.39 -7.77 48.61
N THR A 428 22.77 -7.45 49.75
CA THR A 428 22.59 -6.14 50.43
C THR A 428 23.91 -5.63 51.06
N PRO A 429 24.03 -4.43 51.72
CA PRO A 429 23.25 -3.15 51.79
C PRO A 429 24.24 -1.92 51.77
N PRO A 430 24.10 -0.75 52.47
CA PRO A 430 22.96 0.08 52.92
C PRO A 430 23.09 1.60 52.58
N THR A 431 22.09 2.37 53.04
CA THR A 431 22.17 3.62 53.84
C THR A 431 21.69 4.95 53.25
N ALA A 432 20.82 5.57 54.06
CA ALA A 432 20.68 7.01 54.38
C ALA A 432 19.64 7.86 53.63
N ASN A 433 18.48 8.01 54.30
CA ASN A 433 17.74 9.25 54.62
C ASN A 433 17.85 10.46 53.67
N ARG A 434 16.68 10.94 53.21
CA ARG A 434 16.10 12.23 53.65
C ARG A 434 14.68 12.43 53.12
N ASP A 435 13.80 12.81 54.04
CA ASP A 435 12.39 13.13 53.84
C ASP A 435 12.17 14.34 52.92
N PHE A 436 11.13 14.32 52.08
CA PHE A 436 10.26 15.48 51.83
C PHE A 436 8.90 15.04 51.25
N TYR A 437 7.83 15.59 51.84
CA TYR A 437 6.41 15.27 51.73
C TYR A 437 5.82 14.92 50.35
N VAL A 438 5.06 13.81 50.26
CA VAL A 438 3.93 13.67 49.33
C VAL A 438 2.72 13.05 50.04
N ARG A 439 1.75 13.94 50.28
CA ARG A 439 0.30 13.78 50.50
C ARG A 439 -0.28 12.41 50.10
N GLN A 440 -0.87 11.68 51.06
CA GLN A 440 -1.71 10.51 50.78
C GLN A 440 -2.94 10.91 49.95
N PRO A 441 -3.25 10.26 48.82
CA PRO A 441 -4.54 10.41 48.16
C PRO A 441 -5.60 9.63 48.92
N THR A 442 -6.63 10.37 49.31
CA THR A 442 -7.88 9.89 49.89
C THR A 442 -8.55 8.83 49.02
N LYS A 443 -9.12 7.80 49.68
CA LYS A 443 -9.93 6.76 49.04
C LYS A 443 -10.97 7.39 48.11
N THR A 444 -10.94 6.98 46.85
CA THR A 444 -11.73 7.58 45.78
C THR A 444 -13.18 7.11 45.88
N ARG A 445 -14.11 8.06 45.80
CA ARG A 445 -15.58 7.89 45.77
C ARG A 445 -16.09 6.85 44.76
N SER A 446 -15.25 6.44 43.80
CA SER A 446 -15.53 5.41 42.79
C SER A 446 -15.51 3.97 43.33
N GLU A 447 -14.76 3.69 44.40
CA GLU A 447 -14.70 2.33 44.99
C GLU A 447 -15.96 2.04 45.81
N GLN A 448 -16.44 3.01 46.61
CA GLN A 448 -17.70 2.91 47.34
C GLN A 448 -18.93 2.90 46.41
N LEU A 449 -18.84 3.53 45.23
CA LEU A 449 -19.89 3.50 44.21
C LEU A 449 -19.97 2.12 43.52
N LYS A 450 -18.84 1.43 43.35
CA LYS A 450 -18.81 0.07 42.76
C LYS A 450 -19.42 -0.96 43.70
N GLU A 451 -19.13 -0.89 45.00
CA GLU A 451 -19.75 -1.79 45.99
C GLU A 451 -21.25 -1.55 46.16
N SER A 452 -21.71 -0.29 46.06
CA SER A 452 -23.15 0.02 46.09
C SER A 452 -23.86 -0.35 44.79
N LEU A 453 -23.21 -0.24 43.62
CA LEU A 453 -23.74 -0.71 42.33
C LEU A 453 -23.79 -2.24 42.23
N GLN A 454 -22.91 -2.97 42.93
CA GLN A 454 -22.95 -4.43 43.01
C GLN A 454 -24.09 -4.91 43.91
N ARG A 455 -24.37 -4.24 45.04
CA ARG A 455 -25.51 -4.59 45.91
C ARG A 455 -26.88 -4.27 45.30
N ILE A 456 -26.98 -3.29 44.40
CA ILE A 456 -28.21 -2.96 43.65
C ILE A 456 -28.49 -3.99 42.52
N LYS A 457 -27.53 -4.86 42.18
CA LYS A 457 -27.70 -5.87 41.12
C LYS A 457 -28.37 -7.17 41.58
N GLU A 458 -28.52 -7.38 42.89
CA GLU A 458 -28.90 -8.67 43.48
C GLU A 458 -30.21 -8.65 44.28
N GLU A 459 -30.84 -7.49 44.48
CA GLU A 459 -32.13 -7.37 45.18
C GLU A 459 -33.12 -6.52 44.34
N ASP A 460 -34.25 -7.14 43.99
CA ASP A 460 -35.42 -6.62 43.27
C ASP A 460 -35.25 -6.15 41.81
N LEU A 461 -35.19 -7.14 40.91
CA LEU A 461 -35.37 -7.00 39.46
C LEU A 461 -36.78 -6.49 39.10
N SER A 462 -36.94 -5.17 39.07
CA SER A 462 -38.21 -4.51 38.72
C SER A 462 -38.70 -4.80 37.29
N PRO A 463 -40.04 -4.81 37.05
CA PRO A 463 -40.63 -4.91 35.71
C PRO A 463 -40.16 -3.78 34.76
N ALA A 464 -39.76 -2.63 35.29
CA ALA A 464 -39.28 -1.48 34.52
C ALA A 464 -38.00 -1.77 33.70
N GLN A 465 -37.07 -2.60 34.19
CA GLN A 465 -35.87 -2.98 33.43
C GLN A 465 -36.22 -3.90 32.26
N SER A 466 -37.21 -4.79 32.43
CA SER A 466 -37.71 -5.63 31.34
C SER A 466 -38.43 -4.80 30.27
N PHE A 467 -39.21 -3.78 30.68
CA PHE A 467 -39.82 -2.81 29.75
C PHE A 467 -38.76 -1.99 29.01
N LEU A 468 -37.75 -1.45 29.70
CA LEU A 468 -36.64 -0.72 29.05
C LEU A 468 -35.85 -1.61 28.09
N LYS A 469 -35.60 -2.88 28.44
CA LYS A 469 -34.96 -3.85 27.56
C LYS A 469 -35.85 -4.19 26.36
N SER A 470 -37.15 -4.35 26.55
CA SER A 470 -38.11 -4.60 25.46
C SER A 470 -38.27 -3.38 24.53
N ALA A 471 -38.30 -2.16 25.08
CA ALA A 471 -38.36 -0.92 24.32
C ALA A 471 -37.05 -0.67 23.55
N TYR A 472 -35.90 -0.97 24.19
CA TYR A 472 -34.59 -0.90 23.53
C TYR A 472 -34.47 -1.91 22.39
N THR A 473 -34.89 -3.17 22.60
CA THR A 473 -34.86 -4.19 21.54
C THR A 473 -35.84 -3.88 20.40
N GLN A 474 -37.03 -3.33 20.68
CA GLN A 474 -37.95 -2.85 19.64
C GLN A 474 -37.39 -1.64 18.88
N ALA A 475 -36.82 -0.64 19.57
CA ALA A 475 -36.18 0.50 18.93
C ALA A 475 -34.97 0.06 18.08
N GLN A 476 -34.21 -0.93 18.55
CA GLN A 476 -33.11 -1.54 17.80
C GLN A 476 -33.61 -2.31 16.58
N ALA A 477 -34.73 -3.04 16.67
CA ALA A 477 -35.34 -3.74 15.55
C ALA A 477 -35.85 -2.76 14.48
N LEU A 478 -36.52 -1.68 14.90
CA LEU A 478 -36.96 -0.61 14.01
C LEU A 478 -35.75 0.09 13.37
N TYR A 479 -34.76 0.48 14.17
CA TYR A 479 -33.53 1.11 13.68
C TYR A 479 -32.80 0.23 12.66
N THR A 480 -32.64 -1.06 12.94
CA THR A 480 -31.97 -2.00 12.02
C THR A 480 -32.78 -2.19 10.73
N THR A 481 -34.11 -2.17 10.80
CA THR A 481 -34.98 -2.24 9.61
C THR A 481 -34.86 -0.98 8.75
N TYR A 482 -34.95 0.21 9.37
CA TYR A 482 -34.74 1.49 8.67
C TYR A 482 -33.33 1.61 8.10
N TYR A 483 -32.31 1.19 8.86
CA TYR A 483 -30.92 1.21 8.43
C TYR A 483 -30.67 0.27 7.26
N LYS A 484 -31.22 -0.96 7.28
CA LYS A 484 -31.15 -1.90 6.15
C LYS A 484 -31.84 -1.33 4.91
N ASN A 485 -33.05 -0.79 5.07
CA ASN A 485 -33.77 -0.15 3.97
C ASN A 485 -33.00 1.03 3.39
N PHE A 486 -32.41 1.88 4.25
CA PHE A 486 -31.51 2.96 3.83
C PHE A 486 -30.32 2.43 3.04
N LEU A 487 -29.65 1.38 3.52
CA LEU A 487 -28.53 0.77 2.82
C LEU A 487 -28.93 0.26 1.44
N HIS A 488 -30.14 -0.27 1.24
CA HIS A 488 -30.61 -0.71 -0.08
C HIS A 488 -30.85 0.42 -1.08
N THR A 489 -31.07 1.66 -0.62
CA THR A 489 -31.22 2.82 -1.52
C THR A 489 -29.92 3.20 -2.22
N ALA A 490 -30.02 3.95 -3.32
CA ALA A 490 -28.87 4.51 -4.03
C ALA A 490 -28.03 5.45 -3.15
N VAL A 491 -28.68 6.19 -2.25
CA VAL A 491 -28.02 7.09 -1.28
C VAL A 491 -27.28 6.29 -0.19
N GLY A 492 -27.73 5.08 0.11
CA GLY A 492 -27.06 4.16 1.04
C GLY A 492 -25.78 3.54 0.50
N TYR A 493 -25.56 3.53 -0.82
CA TYR A 493 -24.39 2.93 -1.47
C TYR A 493 -23.04 3.26 -0.82
N PRO A 494 -22.69 4.54 -0.56
CA PRO A 494 -21.40 4.87 0.05
C PRO A 494 -21.25 4.37 1.49
N PHE A 495 -22.35 4.11 2.21
CA PHE A 495 -22.32 3.63 3.59
C PHE A 495 -22.27 2.10 3.70
N ARG A 496 -22.37 1.36 2.58
CA ARG A 496 -22.30 -0.10 2.55
C ARG A 496 -20.89 -0.58 2.89
N GLN A 497 -20.81 -1.59 3.75
CA GLN A 497 -19.60 -2.39 3.95
C GLN A 497 -19.60 -3.53 2.94
N THR A 498 -18.82 -3.38 1.86
CA THR A 498 -18.69 -4.40 0.82
C THR A 498 -17.57 -5.37 1.18
N VAL A 499 -17.67 -6.62 0.68
CA VAL A 499 -16.65 -7.66 0.90
C VAL A 499 -15.27 -7.16 0.43
N THR A 500 -15.21 -6.48 -0.71
CA THR A 500 -13.96 -5.95 -1.26
C THR A 500 -13.30 -4.94 -0.33
N LEU A 501 -14.05 -3.98 0.21
CA LEU A 501 -13.50 -2.97 1.13
C LEU A 501 -13.11 -3.56 2.49
N ASP A 502 -13.86 -4.53 2.99
CA ASP A 502 -13.51 -5.22 4.23
C ASP A 502 -12.20 -6.02 4.06
N VAL A 503 -12.03 -6.74 2.94
CA VAL A 503 -10.76 -7.42 2.63
C VAL A 503 -9.61 -6.44 2.46
N GLU A 504 -9.79 -5.35 1.69
CA GLU A 504 -8.77 -4.29 1.56
C GLU A 504 -8.39 -3.70 2.93
N SER A 505 -9.36 -3.53 3.84
CA SER A 505 -9.09 -3.00 5.18
C SER A 505 -8.35 -3.97 6.11
N ARG A 506 -8.50 -5.28 5.89
CA ARG A 506 -7.86 -6.33 6.71
C ARG A 506 -6.47 -6.65 6.21
N VAL A 507 -6.30 -6.77 4.90
CA VAL A 507 -5.03 -7.10 4.26
C VAL A 507 -4.41 -5.82 3.74
N VAL A 508 -3.76 -5.07 4.64
CA VAL A 508 -3.18 -3.74 4.35
C VAL A 508 -2.19 -3.81 3.18
N ASN A 509 -1.36 -4.85 3.08
CA ASN A 509 -0.44 -5.02 1.96
C ASN A 509 -0.45 -6.47 1.44
N ALA A 510 -1.39 -6.76 0.55
CA ALA A 510 -1.56 -8.09 -0.03
C ALA A 510 -0.31 -8.55 -0.81
N THR A 511 0.38 -7.62 -1.50
CA THR A 511 1.57 -7.96 -2.29
C THR A 511 2.72 -8.42 -1.42
N ASN A 512 2.97 -7.77 -0.27
CA ASN A 512 4.00 -8.21 0.67
C ASN A 512 3.67 -9.57 1.26
N PHE A 513 2.40 -9.79 1.61
CA PHE A 513 1.93 -11.08 2.11
C PHE A 513 2.18 -12.20 1.07
N GLY A 514 1.73 -12.02 -0.17
CA GLY A 514 1.95 -13.01 -1.24
C GLY A 514 3.44 -13.24 -1.55
N ASN A 515 4.23 -12.17 -1.69
CA ASN A 515 5.66 -12.30 -1.96
C ASN A 515 6.42 -12.96 -0.79
N ALA A 516 5.99 -12.77 0.46
CA ALA A 516 6.57 -13.45 1.62
C ALA A 516 6.27 -14.96 1.60
N LEU A 517 5.03 -15.36 1.26
CA LEU A 517 4.67 -16.78 1.12
C LEU A 517 5.50 -17.46 0.03
N ILE A 518 5.59 -16.82 -1.14
CA ILE A 518 6.37 -17.33 -2.28
C ILE A 518 7.85 -17.42 -1.91
N ALA A 519 8.42 -16.37 -1.32
CA ALA A 519 9.83 -16.37 -0.92
C ALA A 519 10.18 -17.50 0.06
N MET A 520 9.40 -17.65 1.14
CA MET A 520 9.64 -18.72 2.11
C MET A 520 9.50 -20.10 1.47
N SER A 521 8.48 -20.28 0.62
CA SER A 521 8.15 -21.59 0.04
C SER A 521 9.19 -22.03 -0.98
N TYR A 522 9.58 -21.15 -1.90
CA TYR A 522 10.56 -21.48 -2.94
C TYR A 522 12.00 -21.58 -2.43
N LEU A 523 12.39 -20.78 -1.42
CA LEU A 523 13.70 -20.97 -0.78
C LEU A 523 13.77 -22.31 -0.05
N THR A 524 12.70 -22.70 0.65
CA THR A 524 12.64 -24.01 1.31
C THR A 524 12.57 -25.15 0.29
N TRP A 525 11.77 -25.01 -0.77
CA TRP A 525 11.72 -25.98 -1.86
C TRP A 525 13.11 -26.24 -2.46
N ASN A 526 13.87 -25.20 -2.77
CA ASN A 526 15.21 -25.35 -3.35
C ASN A 526 16.26 -25.79 -2.32
N ALA A 527 16.02 -25.59 -1.02
CA ALA A 527 16.94 -25.99 0.04
C ALA A 527 17.18 -27.51 0.06
N LEU A 528 16.20 -28.33 -0.31
CA LEU A 528 16.38 -29.79 -0.33
C LEU A 528 17.59 -30.23 -1.15
N ASP A 529 17.83 -29.57 -2.29
CA ASP A 529 18.91 -29.92 -3.22
C ASP A 529 20.16 -29.06 -3.03
N GLU A 530 20.01 -27.85 -2.50
CA GLU A 530 21.05 -26.82 -2.52
C GLU A 530 21.68 -26.54 -1.15
N ASP A 531 20.98 -26.83 -0.05
CA ASP A 531 21.40 -26.52 1.31
C ASP A 531 22.24 -27.66 1.90
N SER A 532 23.56 -27.52 1.75
CA SER A 532 24.52 -28.49 2.30
C SER A 532 24.59 -28.50 3.83
N GLN A 533 24.14 -27.42 4.49
CA GLN A 533 24.22 -27.25 5.94
C GLN A 533 22.89 -27.59 6.64
N GLY A 534 21.80 -27.77 5.88
CA GLY A 534 20.48 -28.15 6.38
C GLY A 534 19.78 -27.09 7.25
N ILE A 535 20.18 -25.83 7.17
CA ILE A 535 19.63 -24.73 7.98
C ILE A 535 18.24 -24.33 7.50
N VAL A 536 18.07 -24.19 6.20
CA VAL A 536 16.80 -23.83 5.57
C VAL A 536 15.88 -25.03 5.57
N SER A 537 16.38 -26.21 5.21
CA SER A 537 15.63 -27.46 5.30
C SER A 537 15.17 -27.77 6.74
N GLY A 538 15.97 -27.43 7.76
CA GLY A 538 15.59 -27.57 9.17
C GLY A 538 14.44 -26.66 9.61
N SER A 539 14.14 -25.60 8.86
CA SER A 539 13.01 -24.69 9.14
C SER A 539 11.71 -25.06 8.41
N LEU A 540 11.68 -26.21 7.73
CA LEU A 540 10.52 -26.69 6.97
C LEU A 540 9.24 -26.76 7.82
N THR A 541 9.33 -27.29 9.04
CA THR A 541 8.18 -27.37 9.97
C THR A 541 7.59 -25.99 10.24
N ASP A 542 8.43 -24.99 10.49
CA ASP A 542 7.98 -23.62 10.75
C ASP A 542 7.27 -23.02 9.52
N VAL A 543 7.81 -23.27 8.32
CA VAL A 543 7.23 -22.79 7.06
C VAL A 543 5.87 -23.44 6.79
N LEU A 544 5.75 -24.76 6.96
CA LEU A 544 4.47 -25.48 6.80
C LEU A 544 3.41 -25.00 7.80
N VAL A 545 3.79 -24.75 9.05
CA VAL A 545 2.90 -24.19 10.08
C VAL A 545 2.46 -22.77 9.72
N LEU A 546 3.33 -21.94 9.14
CA LEU A 546 2.97 -20.59 8.71
C LEU A 546 2.01 -20.61 7.51
N LEU A 547 2.23 -21.50 6.55
CA LEU A 547 1.38 -21.68 5.38
C LEU A 547 0.00 -22.20 5.78
N GLU A 548 -0.08 -23.22 6.64
CA GLU A 548 -1.36 -23.73 7.15
C GLU A 548 -2.14 -22.62 7.87
N LYS A 549 -1.49 -21.82 8.74
CA LYS A 549 -2.16 -20.69 9.41
C LYS A 549 -2.69 -19.66 8.41
N ALA A 550 -1.95 -19.39 7.34
CA ALA A 550 -2.39 -18.49 6.27
C ALA A 550 -3.61 -19.05 5.53
N ILE A 551 -3.60 -20.34 5.17
CA ILE A 551 -4.70 -21.04 4.53
C ILE A 551 -5.94 -21.02 5.43
N SER A 552 -5.80 -21.46 6.68
CA SER A 552 -6.88 -21.53 7.66
C SER A 552 -7.50 -20.16 7.94
N ALA A 553 -6.69 -19.10 8.08
CA ALA A 553 -7.22 -17.74 8.27
C ALA A 553 -8.00 -17.23 7.05
N CYS A 554 -7.52 -17.50 5.83
CA CYS A 554 -8.22 -17.09 4.61
C CYS A 554 -9.49 -17.91 4.39
N ALA A 555 -9.44 -19.23 4.59
CA ALA A 555 -10.59 -20.14 4.50
C ALA A 555 -11.68 -19.76 5.50
N GLU A 556 -11.32 -19.49 6.77
CA GLU A 556 -12.28 -19.06 7.79
C GLU A 556 -13.03 -17.79 7.37
N TYR A 557 -12.34 -16.85 6.71
CA TYR A 557 -12.97 -15.63 6.20
C TYR A 557 -13.89 -15.89 5.01
N VAL A 558 -13.48 -16.75 4.06
CA VAL A 558 -14.26 -17.09 2.86
C VAL A 558 -15.53 -17.85 3.23
N ASP A 559 -15.41 -18.84 4.12
CA ASP A 559 -16.54 -19.67 4.56
C ASP A 559 -17.48 -18.92 5.51
N HIS A 560 -16.92 -18.11 6.42
CA HIS A 560 -17.67 -17.43 7.47
C HIS A 560 -17.42 -15.91 7.45
N PRO A 561 -17.84 -15.21 6.38
CA PRO A 561 -17.63 -13.78 6.27
C PRO A 561 -18.36 -13.01 7.39
N PRO A 562 -17.81 -11.88 7.88
CA PRO A 562 -18.42 -11.09 8.94
C PRO A 562 -19.90 -10.75 8.69
N LYS A 563 -20.75 -10.92 9.72
CA LYS A 563 -22.21 -10.68 9.65
C LYS A 563 -22.61 -9.26 9.25
N ASN A 564 -21.70 -8.29 9.39
CA ASN A 564 -21.96 -6.87 9.10
C ASN A 564 -21.80 -6.52 7.61
N LEU A 565 -21.39 -7.48 6.77
CA LEU A 565 -21.19 -7.27 5.35
C LEU A 565 -22.52 -7.13 4.61
N TYR A 566 -22.58 -6.15 3.72
CA TYR A 566 -23.68 -6.00 2.78
C TYR A 566 -23.55 -7.09 1.71
N LYS A 567 -24.46 -8.07 1.73
CA LYS A 567 -24.56 -9.10 0.70
C LYS A 567 -25.39 -8.57 -0.47
N PRO A 568 -24.81 -8.36 -1.67
CA PRO A 568 -25.61 -8.11 -2.86
C PRO A 568 -26.43 -9.36 -3.21
N LEU A 569 -27.61 -9.20 -3.81
CA LEU A 569 -28.51 -10.31 -4.16
C LEU A 569 -27.94 -11.31 -5.19
N SER A 570 -26.80 -11.01 -5.83
CA SER A 570 -26.20 -11.87 -6.88
C SER A 570 -24.67 -11.91 -6.85
N GLY A 571 -24.02 -11.54 -5.74
CA GLY A 571 -22.55 -11.51 -5.68
C GLY A 571 -21.96 -12.80 -5.14
N ASP A 572 -21.25 -13.53 -5.99
CA ASP A 572 -20.46 -14.69 -5.61
C ASP A 572 -19.28 -14.25 -4.71
N VAL A 573 -19.23 -14.76 -3.49
CA VAL A 573 -18.19 -14.44 -2.50
C VAL A 573 -16.84 -15.04 -2.93
N GLN A 574 -16.85 -16.01 -3.84
CA GLN A 574 -15.67 -16.74 -4.30
C GLN A 574 -14.71 -15.91 -5.16
N ALA A 575 -15.16 -14.84 -5.83
CA ALA A 575 -14.31 -13.97 -6.65
C ALA A 575 -13.61 -12.83 -5.85
N THR A 576 -13.28 -13.07 -4.59
CA THR A 576 -12.73 -12.05 -3.68
C THR A 576 -11.21 -12.09 -3.67
N GLY A 577 -10.53 -10.94 -3.48
CA GLY A 577 -9.06 -10.90 -3.32
C GLY A 577 -8.51 -11.78 -2.19
N MET A 578 -9.38 -12.18 -1.25
CA MET A 578 -9.09 -13.17 -0.21
C MET A 578 -8.94 -14.60 -0.75
N ALA A 579 -9.79 -15.01 -1.69
CA ALA A 579 -9.69 -16.32 -2.35
C ALA A 579 -8.38 -16.43 -3.13
N VAL A 580 -7.98 -15.36 -3.84
CA VAL A 580 -6.69 -15.31 -4.54
C VAL A 580 -5.50 -15.53 -3.58
N LEU A 581 -5.58 -14.99 -2.36
CA LEU A 581 -4.54 -15.20 -1.35
C LEU A 581 -4.58 -16.60 -0.74
N HIS A 582 -5.77 -17.16 -0.54
CA HIS A 582 -5.96 -18.54 -0.13
C HIS A 582 -5.35 -19.51 -1.15
N ASP A 583 -5.69 -19.36 -2.43
CA ASP A 583 -5.22 -20.23 -3.50
C ASP A 583 -3.70 -20.14 -3.66
N LEU A 584 -3.12 -18.94 -3.52
CA LEU A 584 -1.68 -18.76 -3.53
C LEU A 584 -1.01 -19.49 -2.35
N ALA A 585 -1.57 -19.40 -1.14
CA ALA A 585 -1.04 -20.09 0.03
C ALA A 585 -1.16 -21.61 -0.11
N MET A 586 -2.28 -22.09 -0.66
CA MET A 586 -2.52 -23.51 -0.92
C MET A 586 -1.56 -24.07 -1.97
N GLU A 587 -1.32 -23.34 -3.06
CA GLU A 587 -0.35 -23.73 -4.09
C GLU A 587 1.06 -23.86 -3.50
N CYS A 588 1.50 -22.87 -2.72
CA CYS A 588 2.80 -22.92 -2.04
C CYS A 588 2.91 -24.12 -1.08
N PHE A 589 1.86 -24.42 -0.33
CA PHE A 589 1.82 -25.57 0.59
C PHE A 589 1.82 -26.91 -0.15
N PHE A 590 1.02 -27.02 -1.21
CA PHE A 590 0.93 -28.19 -2.07
C PHE A 590 2.30 -28.54 -2.66
N GLN A 591 2.97 -27.56 -3.27
CA GLN A 591 4.31 -27.76 -3.82
C GLN A 591 5.27 -28.31 -2.74
N LEU A 592 5.40 -27.62 -1.61
CA LEU A 592 6.29 -28.05 -0.52
C LEU A 592 6.02 -29.49 -0.05
N THR A 593 4.75 -29.84 0.17
CA THR A 593 4.38 -31.19 0.65
C THR A 593 4.68 -32.28 -0.35
N VAL A 594 4.43 -32.04 -1.65
CA VAL A 594 4.76 -33.00 -2.71
C VAL A 594 6.27 -33.22 -2.81
N LYS A 595 7.08 -32.15 -2.73
CA LYS A 595 8.55 -32.28 -2.83
C LYS A 595 9.18 -32.98 -1.62
N TYR A 596 8.66 -32.73 -0.43
CA TYR A 596 9.20 -33.29 0.82
C TYR A 596 8.50 -34.60 1.25
N ASN A 597 7.71 -35.23 0.38
CA ASN A 597 6.88 -36.40 0.72
C ASN A 597 7.64 -37.49 1.51
N GLU A 598 8.87 -37.79 1.10
CA GLU A 598 9.71 -38.81 1.75
C GLU A 598 10.11 -38.43 3.19
N TYR A 599 10.27 -37.14 3.46
CA TYR A 599 10.74 -36.61 4.75
C TYR A 599 9.61 -36.19 5.69
N LEU A 600 8.37 -36.09 5.19
CA LEU A 600 7.23 -35.59 5.99
C LEU A 600 6.93 -36.46 7.21
N ASN A 601 7.14 -37.77 7.12
CA ASN A 601 6.90 -38.69 8.23
C ASN A 601 7.91 -38.54 9.37
N ASP A 602 9.11 -38.01 9.07
CA ASP A 602 10.18 -37.81 10.06
C ASP A 602 10.09 -36.45 10.76
N LEU A 603 9.24 -35.55 10.28
CA LEU A 603 9.05 -34.21 10.82
C LEU A 603 8.00 -34.21 11.95
N LEU A 604 8.30 -33.48 13.02
CA LEU A 604 7.35 -33.20 14.10
C LEU A 604 6.33 -32.15 13.65
N LEU A 605 5.31 -32.58 12.91
CA LEU A 605 4.24 -31.73 12.41
C LEU A 605 3.07 -31.67 13.40
N PRO A 606 2.48 -30.47 13.64
CA PRO A 606 1.20 -30.37 14.33
C PRO A 606 0.10 -31.16 13.59
N PRO A 607 -0.93 -31.66 14.30
CA PRO A 607 -1.93 -32.55 13.73
C PRO A 607 -2.70 -31.92 12.56
N ASP A 608 -3.00 -30.63 12.63
CA ASP A 608 -3.72 -29.90 11.58
C ASP A 608 -2.88 -29.80 10.30
N VAL A 609 -1.58 -29.51 10.44
CA VAL A 609 -0.62 -29.44 9.32
C VAL A 609 -0.44 -30.82 8.69
N PHE A 610 -0.28 -31.85 9.52
CA PHE A 610 -0.14 -33.24 9.04
C PHE A 610 -1.38 -33.71 8.28
N ARG A 611 -2.57 -33.40 8.80
CA ARG A 611 -3.84 -33.73 8.13
C ARG A 611 -3.95 -33.04 6.78
N LEU A 612 -3.60 -31.75 6.71
CA LEU A 612 -3.63 -30.99 5.46
C LEU A 612 -2.59 -31.53 4.47
N ALA A 613 -1.37 -31.82 4.92
CA ALA A 613 -0.32 -32.40 4.10
C ALA A 613 -0.70 -33.77 3.53
N LYS A 614 -1.32 -34.63 4.35
CA LYS A 614 -1.83 -35.92 3.88
C LYS A 614 -2.88 -35.73 2.77
N LEU A 615 -3.81 -34.80 2.97
CA LEU A 615 -4.85 -34.50 1.98
C LEU A 615 -4.27 -33.97 0.66
N THR A 616 -3.27 -33.09 0.72
CA THR A 616 -2.62 -32.57 -0.51
C THR A 616 -1.87 -33.66 -1.26
N ILE A 617 -1.22 -34.59 -0.56
CA ILE A 617 -0.52 -35.73 -1.16
C ILE A 617 -1.51 -36.72 -1.77
N ASP A 618 -2.58 -37.07 -1.05
CA ASP A 618 -3.63 -37.97 -1.55
C ASP A 618 -4.25 -37.41 -2.84
N ASN A 619 -4.50 -36.10 -2.90
CA ASN A 619 -4.99 -35.42 -4.11
C ASN A 619 -3.95 -35.45 -5.24
N ALA A 620 -2.67 -35.19 -4.96
CA ALA A 620 -1.60 -35.27 -5.96
C ALA A 620 -1.48 -36.67 -6.59
N ILE A 621 -1.61 -37.72 -5.77
CA ILE A 621 -1.60 -39.11 -6.22
C ILE A 621 -2.81 -39.40 -7.12
N ALA A 622 -4.00 -38.92 -6.73
CA ALA A 622 -5.22 -39.07 -7.53
C ALA A 622 -5.08 -38.39 -8.91
N ASP A 623 -4.54 -37.17 -8.95
CA ASP A 623 -4.31 -36.43 -10.20
C ASP A 623 -3.32 -37.15 -11.12
N GLN A 624 -2.22 -37.68 -10.57
CA GLN A 624 -1.27 -38.48 -11.34
C GLN A 624 -1.90 -39.75 -11.90
N GLN A 625 -2.73 -40.45 -11.13
CA GLN A 625 -3.45 -41.63 -11.60
C GLN A 625 -4.43 -41.29 -12.73
N GLN A 626 -5.11 -40.15 -12.64
CA GLN A 626 -6.01 -39.70 -13.69
C GLN A 626 -5.25 -39.36 -14.97
N GLN A 627 -4.14 -38.64 -14.89
CA GLN A 627 -3.30 -38.34 -16.05
C GLN A 627 -2.73 -39.61 -16.70
N MET A 628 -2.34 -40.61 -15.91
CA MET A 628 -1.89 -41.90 -16.44
C MET A 628 -3.01 -42.65 -17.16
N ARG A 629 -4.25 -42.62 -16.64
CA ARG A 629 -5.42 -43.20 -17.31
C ARG A 629 -5.75 -42.48 -18.62
N GLU A 630 -5.68 -41.16 -18.64
CA GLU A 630 -5.91 -40.35 -19.84
C GLU A 630 -4.84 -40.59 -20.91
N LYS A 631 -3.56 -40.71 -20.50
CA LYS A 631 -2.47 -41.07 -21.41
C LYS A 631 -2.57 -42.51 -21.93
N ALA A 632 -3.01 -43.46 -21.11
CA ALA A 632 -3.26 -44.83 -21.54
C ALA A 632 -4.42 -44.88 -22.57
N ALA A 633 -5.51 -44.17 -22.29
CA ALA A 633 -6.65 -44.06 -23.22
C ALA A 633 -6.29 -43.35 -24.54
N ALA A 634 -5.42 -42.34 -24.50
CA ALA A 634 -4.93 -41.67 -25.71
C ALA A 634 -3.90 -42.49 -26.48
N GLY A 635 -3.08 -43.29 -25.79
CA GLY A 635 -2.10 -44.20 -26.38
C GLY A 635 -2.75 -45.36 -27.13
N ASP A 636 -3.81 -45.95 -26.58
CA ASP A 636 -4.60 -47.00 -27.25
C ASP A 636 -5.25 -46.49 -28.55
N LEU A 637 -5.69 -45.23 -28.60
CA LEU A 637 -6.23 -44.61 -29.81
C LEU A 637 -5.18 -44.40 -30.93
N THR A 638 -3.89 -44.39 -30.60
CA THR A 638 -2.80 -44.24 -31.59
C THR A 638 -2.23 -45.56 -32.10
N MET A 639 -2.57 -46.70 -31.48
CA MET A 639 -2.25 -48.04 -32.02
C MET A 639 -3.38 -48.64 -32.86
N GLU A 640 -4.57 -48.03 -32.87
CA GLU A 640 -5.70 -48.43 -33.73
C GLU A 640 -5.83 -47.64 -35.05
N ILE A 641 -4.85 -46.77 -35.38
CA ILE A 641 -4.70 -46.11 -36.70
C ILE A 641 -3.40 -46.60 -37.34
#